data_AF-K2S3G2-F1
#
_entry.id   AF-K2S3G2-F1
#
_cell.length_a   1.000
_cell.length_b   1.000
_cell.length_c   1.000
_cell.angle_alpha   90.00
_cell.angle_beta   90.00
_cell.angle_gamma   90.00
#
_symmetry.space_group_name_H-M   'P 1'
#
loop_
_entity.id
_entity.type
_entity.pdbx_description
1 polymer ?
#
loop_
_entity_poly.entity_id
_entity_poly.type
_entity_poly.pdbx_seq_one_letter_code
_entity_poly.pdbx_strand_id
1 'polypeptide(L)'
;MQPFHFSRPQSEASAAPPSLALAYRSTAAHRHDARLAAIARWSAQWHNGHLFLRDPIRGYIEISPQVIPPQSFFNDSTYHDERSDVWLSQVDHAQYLYTVREDHGILAFKVQPQLARPTLPAPETVLGKRALSSELSTPPPPPKKSRATVKHAGPTRIRKDRRVQTPVYDDVWKRIFELSDPAMLFTYERVNKAFRGALTTYSHIWKNSMIDHFGEELPETPKDLQDRQYADLLSGQGCMSCREPKARKTYWAFLRRWCTKCFSEKVIKQEDCFAINRKFPGILECIPCATVDSWNHYSYAGWGDENGRSTASGNQPVFLKDDVSAIAAAYEEFLGTLDQEELSDEDKDEKRTEWIKERRERAKEVMDERLEIDKFEKKWIAARAAKSVDLKNMRKEFIIRKAKCLDPPMREEVLKLIPAFQENIKINKEFKTEKFWKVLMPKLEEARPMAERLFDMETRANSSGYWDLLPGLQNQTNQMSTCAPAAYHQLMTLVDFSLKKVLNMGVHRKEIGHQEFALRVLNMVRRAWDSTQVAAVSQIPETSPFAPFYPSNGRYVLTIEHACRIYEQKIIPQLSELYPEFRQPTRNVQKFKCPGCKRNDVSKQRTFRQLMNHIREDHATTIGDFQVFRLAGSRTEPYFCVVPWPLNLPALTDKQKSTGGWDADAQPEYGSIDTSSEQPQDRLQSAFARKDVCAPESLPEATSKGPTDFVGNVRDALRVLEGTGLSSQIRSKIVVEYVDRQVKKANGREAVPDWLTLRFEVDAFLMSSNNHDILDKMCCGVCRKATDGKTRGGKNYARMPSSRAELIRHFGTHHQSNIQTWPKDMFTLPSDEEVTRALRAAEERAGPNGCFSYGGQPAAEIQKPPI
;
A
#
# COMPACT_ATOMS: atom_id res chain seq x y z
N MET A 1 59.00 50.56 46.45
CA MET A 1 57.95 49.65 46.94
C MET A 1 58.32 48.23 46.51
N GLN A 2 58.03 47.24 47.36
CA GLN A 2 58.53 45.85 47.32
C GLN A 2 57.44 44.84 46.82
N PRO A 3 57.71 43.54 46.58
CA PRO A 3 58.89 42.92 45.90
C PRO A 3 58.62 41.58 45.12
N PHE A 4 59.68 41.00 44.50
CA PHE A 4 59.95 39.53 44.29
C PHE A 4 59.05 38.66 43.33
N HIS A 5 59.48 37.56 42.65
CA HIS A 5 60.80 36.97 42.25
C HIS A 5 60.64 35.76 41.25
N PHE A 6 61.66 35.42 40.42
CA PHE A 6 61.96 34.12 39.69
C PHE A 6 60.86 33.46 38.77
N SER A 7 61.11 32.57 37.77
CA SER A 7 62.24 32.29 36.85
C SER A 7 61.87 31.35 35.65
N ARG A 8 62.78 31.29 34.65
CA ARG A 8 63.05 30.37 33.48
C ARG A 8 62.71 28.84 33.62
N PRO A 9 62.88 27.92 32.60
CA PRO A 9 63.37 28.04 31.19
C PRO A 9 62.77 27.09 30.07
N GLN A 10 63.32 27.20 28.82
CA GLN A 10 63.61 26.14 27.78
C GLN A 10 62.45 25.42 27.03
N SER A 11 62.61 24.90 25.79
CA SER A 11 63.69 24.84 24.76
C SER A 11 63.05 24.74 23.34
N GLU A 12 63.46 25.47 22.30
CA GLU A 12 64.56 25.20 21.32
C GLU A 12 64.53 23.82 20.62
N ALA A 13 64.90 23.63 19.34
CA ALA A 13 65.04 24.51 18.15
C ALA A 13 65.43 23.65 16.91
N SER A 14 65.01 24.02 15.68
CA SER A 14 65.61 23.59 14.38
C SER A 14 64.83 24.21 13.20
N ALA A 15 65.37 24.59 12.04
CA ALA A 15 66.71 25.06 11.63
C ALA A 15 66.59 25.65 10.20
N ALA A 16 67.40 26.66 9.85
CA ALA A 16 67.57 27.25 8.50
C ALA A 16 68.62 28.38 8.56
N PRO A 17 69.18 28.89 7.44
CA PRO A 17 69.38 28.35 6.07
C PRO A 17 70.93 28.38 5.77
N PRO A 18 71.55 28.69 4.58
CA PRO A 18 70.99 29.04 3.28
C PRO A 18 71.70 28.63 1.95
N SER A 19 70.91 28.73 0.87
CA SER A 19 71.17 29.41 -0.42
C SER A 19 72.17 28.92 -1.49
N LEU A 20 71.63 28.83 -2.74
CA LEU A 20 72.18 29.30 -4.05
C LEU A 20 73.35 28.51 -4.69
N ALA A 21 73.49 28.38 -6.03
CA ALA A 21 72.60 28.67 -7.19
C ALA A 21 73.17 28.08 -8.52
N LEU A 22 72.38 28.15 -9.62
CA LEU A 22 72.79 28.07 -11.06
C LEU A 22 73.31 26.67 -11.54
N ALA A 23 73.16 26.16 -12.77
CA ALA A 23 72.37 26.42 -13.99
C ALA A 23 72.42 25.12 -14.88
N TYR A 24 71.81 24.90 -16.07
CA TYR A 24 71.04 25.72 -17.03
C TYR A 24 70.02 24.86 -17.87
N ARG A 25 69.83 25.18 -19.17
CA ARG A 25 68.91 24.62 -20.19
C ARG A 25 69.41 23.29 -20.84
N SER A 26 68.57 22.29 -21.14
CA SER A 26 67.71 22.06 -22.36
C SER A 26 68.51 21.72 -23.64
N THR A 27 68.15 20.82 -24.56
CA THR A 27 66.84 20.27 -25.05
C THR A 27 67.00 18.84 -25.61
N ALA A 28 65.90 18.07 -25.73
CA ALA A 28 65.48 17.32 -26.95
C ALA A 28 64.50 16.18 -26.63
N ALA A 29 63.46 16.01 -27.46
CA ALA A 29 62.44 14.96 -27.30
C ALA A 29 62.53 13.93 -28.43
N HIS A 30 62.26 12.65 -28.11
CA HIS A 30 61.22 11.79 -28.74
C HIS A 30 61.51 10.31 -28.47
N ARG A 31 60.60 9.64 -27.74
CA ARG A 31 60.33 8.21 -27.88
C ARG A 31 58.83 7.98 -27.73
N HIS A 32 58.15 7.87 -28.86
CA HIS A 32 56.87 7.17 -28.95
C HIS A 32 57.15 5.67 -29.18
N ASP A 33 56.12 4.84 -29.07
CA ASP A 33 56.08 3.41 -29.42
C ASP A 33 56.76 2.42 -28.46
N ALA A 34 56.08 2.13 -27.34
CA ALA A 34 56.14 0.83 -26.65
C ALA A 34 54.94 0.58 -25.68
N ARG A 35 53.74 1.17 -25.92
CA ARG A 35 52.62 1.09 -24.95
C ARG A 35 51.20 0.91 -25.52
N LEU A 36 51.07 0.44 -26.76
CA LEU A 36 49.79 0.09 -27.39
C LEU A 36 49.67 -1.42 -27.64
N ALA A 37 49.58 -2.23 -26.59
CA ALA A 37 49.18 -3.65 -26.67
C ALA A 37 48.84 -4.29 -25.30
N ALA A 38 47.81 -3.81 -24.59
CA ALA A 38 47.14 -4.57 -23.52
C ALA A 38 45.74 -3.99 -23.25
N ILE A 39 44.68 -4.63 -23.74
CA ILE A 39 43.30 -4.18 -23.54
C ILE A 39 42.81 -4.65 -22.17
N ALA A 40 42.73 -3.73 -21.20
CA ALA A 40 42.24 -3.99 -19.85
C ALA A 40 40.79 -3.52 -19.68
N ARG A 41 39.82 -4.45 -19.68
CA ARG A 41 38.46 -4.15 -19.20
C ARG A 41 38.46 -4.10 -17.68
N TRP A 42 38.15 -2.94 -17.11
CA TRP A 42 37.90 -2.79 -15.68
C TRP A 42 36.53 -3.40 -15.34
N SER A 43 36.43 -4.09 -14.19
CA SER A 43 35.18 -4.65 -13.69
C SER A 43 34.83 -4.07 -12.33
N ALA A 44 33.58 -3.62 -12.16
CA ALA A 44 33.06 -3.08 -10.92
C ALA A 44 32.19 -4.13 -10.19
N GLN A 45 32.35 -4.26 -8.87
CA GLN A 45 31.50 -5.10 -8.02
C GLN A 45 31.11 -4.37 -6.73
N TRP A 46 29.87 -4.59 -6.29
CA TRP A 46 29.35 -4.05 -5.04
C TRP A 46 29.41 -5.11 -3.93
N HIS A 47 29.94 -4.74 -2.76
CA HIS A 47 29.93 -5.61 -1.58
C HIS A 47 29.72 -4.77 -0.31
N ASN A 48 28.79 -5.17 0.56
CA ASN A 48 28.44 -4.51 1.84
C ASN A 48 28.23 -2.98 1.77
N GLY A 49 27.75 -2.47 0.64
CA GLY A 49 27.50 -1.03 0.42
C GLY A 49 28.70 -0.23 -0.10
N HIS A 50 29.84 -0.87 -0.32
CA HIS A 50 31.06 -0.30 -0.88
C HIS A 50 31.22 -0.74 -2.34
N LEU A 51 31.79 0.13 -3.18
CA LEU A 51 32.06 -0.15 -4.59
C LEU A 51 33.53 -0.50 -4.77
N PHE A 52 33.81 -1.69 -5.30
CA PHE A 52 35.16 -2.16 -5.59
C PHE A 52 35.40 -2.14 -7.10
N LEU A 53 36.40 -1.39 -7.53
CA LEU A 53 36.90 -1.42 -8.92
C LEU A 53 38.11 -2.34 -9.00
N ARG A 54 38.08 -3.31 -9.92
CA ARG A 54 39.21 -4.22 -10.13
C ARG A 54 40.13 -3.68 -11.23
N ASP A 55 41.29 -3.20 -10.82
CA ASP A 55 42.43 -2.88 -11.68
C ASP A 55 43.28 -4.16 -11.85
N PRO A 56 43.55 -4.64 -13.09
CA PRO A 56 44.34 -5.85 -13.32
C PRO A 56 45.83 -5.73 -12.94
N ILE A 57 46.34 -4.53 -12.68
CA ILE A 57 47.71 -4.26 -12.22
C ILE A 57 47.74 -3.97 -10.70
N ARG A 58 46.74 -3.25 -10.17
CA ARG A 58 46.73 -2.77 -8.76
C ARG A 58 45.81 -3.54 -7.80
N GLY A 59 44.98 -4.46 -8.28
CA GLY A 59 44.03 -5.22 -7.46
C GLY A 59 42.68 -4.53 -7.29
N TYR A 60 42.00 -4.76 -6.16
CA TYR A 60 40.72 -4.12 -5.87
C TYR A 60 40.93 -2.76 -5.18
N ILE A 61 40.38 -1.71 -5.78
CA ILE A 61 40.33 -0.36 -5.24
C ILE A 61 38.96 -0.16 -4.60
N GLU A 62 38.91 0.02 -3.29
CA GLU A 62 37.69 0.29 -2.53
C GLU A 62 37.32 1.78 -2.59
N ILE A 63 36.07 2.08 -2.94
CA ILE A 63 35.53 3.44 -2.95
C ILE A 63 34.53 3.60 -1.79
N SER A 64 34.88 4.49 -0.86
CA SER A 64 34.11 4.75 0.36
C SER A 64 32.71 5.32 0.08
N PRO A 65 31.65 4.88 0.79
CA PRO A 65 30.27 5.30 0.54
C PRO A 65 30.02 6.80 0.65
N GLN A 66 30.86 7.55 1.37
CA GLN A 66 30.69 9.00 1.55
C GLN A 66 30.90 9.82 0.27
N VAL A 67 31.48 9.21 -0.78
CA VAL A 67 31.82 9.88 -2.05
C VAL A 67 30.80 9.59 -3.17
N ILE A 68 29.87 8.63 -2.97
CA ILE A 68 29.01 8.09 -4.04
C ILE A 68 27.54 8.55 -3.87
N PRO A 69 26.88 9.12 -4.91
CA PRO A 69 25.43 9.36 -4.91
C PRO A 69 24.62 8.04 -4.99
N PRO A 70 23.31 8.03 -4.66
CA PRO A 70 22.55 6.79 -4.46
C PRO A 70 22.49 5.85 -5.68
N GLN A 71 22.25 4.56 -5.41
CA GLN A 71 22.29 3.42 -6.37
C GLN A 71 21.53 3.61 -7.70
N SER A 72 20.59 4.54 -7.81
CA SER A 72 19.78 4.77 -9.01
C SER A 72 20.50 5.55 -10.14
N PHE A 73 21.79 5.91 -9.98
CA PHE A 73 22.50 6.80 -10.91
C PHE A 73 23.30 6.11 -12.03
N PHE A 74 23.52 4.79 -11.97
CA PHE A 74 24.29 4.05 -12.98
C PHE A 74 23.44 2.98 -13.66
N ASN A 75 22.89 3.34 -14.83
CA ASN A 75 22.39 2.40 -15.85
C ASN A 75 23.39 2.36 -17.03
N ASP A 76 23.20 1.43 -17.97
CA ASP A 76 24.14 0.97 -19.02
C ASP A 76 24.64 2.01 -20.06
N SER A 77 24.44 3.31 -19.86
CA SER A 77 24.77 4.39 -20.79
C SER A 77 25.86 5.34 -20.27
N THR A 78 26.96 4.78 -19.75
CA THR A 78 28.16 5.53 -19.33
C THR A 78 29.32 5.19 -20.25
N TYR A 79 30.00 6.19 -20.81
CA TYR A 79 31.12 6.00 -21.74
C TYR A 79 32.34 6.85 -21.33
N HIS A 80 33.54 6.32 -21.57
CA HIS A 80 34.81 6.95 -21.24
C HIS A 80 35.45 7.56 -22.49
N ASP A 81 35.79 8.85 -22.45
CA ASP A 81 36.58 9.48 -23.52
C ASP A 81 38.09 9.29 -23.26
N GLU A 82 38.65 8.31 -23.95
CA GLU A 82 40.07 7.90 -23.86
C GLU A 82 41.07 9.03 -24.20
N ARG A 83 40.62 10.15 -24.80
CA ARG A 83 41.50 11.30 -25.09
C ARG A 83 41.56 12.35 -23.98
N SER A 84 40.66 12.31 -23.00
CA SER A 84 40.53 13.36 -21.99
C SER A 84 40.50 12.88 -20.53
N ASP A 85 40.48 11.56 -20.30
CA ASP A 85 40.33 10.96 -18.95
C ASP A 85 39.00 11.41 -18.27
N VAL A 86 37.97 11.55 -19.09
CA VAL A 86 36.63 12.03 -18.71
C VAL A 86 35.60 10.92 -18.87
N TRP A 87 34.80 10.74 -17.82
CA TRP A 87 33.61 9.89 -17.87
C TRP A 87 32.38 10.75 -18.17
N LEU A 88 31.56 10.29 -19.11
CA LEU A 88 30.31 10.94 -19.53
C LEU A 88 29.12 10.03 -19.24
N SER A 89 28.13 10.58 -18.55
CA SER A 89 26.83 9.94 -18.31
C SER A 89 25.70 10.88 -18.72
N GLN A 90 24.66 10.30 -19.33
CA GLN A 90 23.52 11.03 -19.88
C GLN A 90 22.22 10.53 -19.23
N VAL A 91 21.59 11.38 -18.43
CA VAL A 91 20.34 11.08 -17.71
C VAL A 91 19.40 12.27 -17.86
N ASP A 92 18.15 12.02 -18.25
CA ASP A 92 17.01 12.96 -18.30
C ASP A 92 17.39 14.43 -18.61
N HIS A 93 17.85 14.65 -19.84
CA HIS A 93 18.17 15.96 -20.43
C HIS A 93 19.32 16.76 -19.77
N ALA A 94 20.15 16.14 -18.94
CA ALA A 94 21.39 16.72 -18.43
C ALA A 94 22.63 15.87 -18.79
N GLN A 95 23.73 16.56 -19.13
CA GLN A 95 25.06 15.95 -19.28
C GLN A 95 25.91 16.31 -18.06
N TYR A 96 26.50 15.29 -17.44
CA TYR A 96 27.40 15.44 -16.30
C TYR A 96 28.82 15.06 -16.72
N LEU A 97 29.77 15.92 -16.37
CA LEU A 97 31.18 15.75 -16.69
C LEU A 97 31.95 15.44 -15.41
N TYR A 98 32.67 14.32 -15.41
CA TYR A 98 33.45 13.83 -14.29
C TYR A 98 34.93 13.89 -14.67
N THR A 99 35.72 14.73 -13.97
CA THR A 99 37.17 14.69 -14.07
C THR A 99 37.78 14.04 -12.84
N VAL A 100 38.75 13.16 -13.08
CA VAL A 100 39.58 12.53 -12.04
C VAL A 100 40.90 13.30 -11.95
N ARG A 101 41.36 13.59 -10.73
CA ARG A 101 42.72 14.07 -10.48
C ARG A 101 43.35 13.30 -9.33
N GLU A 102 44.64 13.00 -9.47
CA GLU A 102 45.46 12.37 -8.45
C GLU A 102 46.28 13.46 -7.75
N ASP A 103 45.69 14.08 -6.72
CA ASP A 103 46.37 15.07 -5.88
C ASP A 103 46.86 14.36 -4.61
N HIS A 104 48.19 14.30 -4.41
CA HIS A 104 48.85 13.69 -3.24
C HIS A 104 48.45 12.23 -2.93
N GLY A 105 48.19 11.41 -3.95
CA GLY A 105 47.85 9.99 -3.79
C GLY A 105 46.39 9.73 -3.40
N ILE A 106 45.53 10.76 -3.43
CA ILE A 106 44.08 10.62 -3.24
C ILE A 106 43.40 10.96 -4.58
N LEU A 107 42.54 10.06 -5.06
CA LEU A 107 41.74 10.28 -6.26
C LEU A 107 40.54 11.19 -5.94
N ALA A 108 40.58 12.41 -6.45
CA ALA A 108 39.51 13.40 -6.29
C ALA A 108 38.61 13.45 -7.54
N PHE A 109 37.31 13.26 -7.34
CA PHE A 109 36.30 13.35 -8.39
C PHE A 109 35.62 14.72 -8.36
N LYS A 110 35.65 15.45 -9.48
CA LYS A 110 34.94 16.73 -9.63
C LYS A 110 33.80 16.60 -10.64
N VAL A 111 32.57 16.80 -10.18
CA VAL A 111 31.36 16.74 -11.00
C VAL A 111 30.94 18.14 -11.43
N GLN A 112 30.77 18.37 -12.74
CA GLN A 112 30.20 19.61 -13.28
C GLN A 112 28.98 19.32 -14.18
N PRO A 113 27.81 19.95 -13.89
CA PRO A 113 26.66 19.89 -14.80
C PRO A 113 26.85 20.85 -15.99
N GLN A 114 26.70 20.35 -17.21
CA GLN A 114 26.74 21.16 -18.43
C GLN A 114 25.34 21.71 -18.76
N LEU A 115 25.25 23.01 -19.05
CA LEU A 115 24.04 23.62 -19.63
C LEU A 115 24.03 23.40 -21.14
N ALA A 116 22.96 22.78 -21.65
CA ALA A 116 22.83 22.46 -23.07
C ALA A 116 22.96 23.71 -23.96
N ARG A 117 23.93 23.67 -24.89
CA ARG A 117 24.18 24.73 -25.88
C ARG A 117 23.12 24.62 -27.00
N PRO A 118 22.53 25.73 -27.49
CA PRO A 118 21.59 25.65 -28.61
C PRO A 118 22.31 25.23 -29.90
N THR A 119 21.80 24.22 -30.58
CA THR A 119 22.26 23.81 -31.91
C THR A 119 21.81 24.82 -32.97
N LEU A 120 22.76 25.24 -33.82
CA LEU A 120 22.48 25.94 -35.07
C LEU A 120 21.94 24.95 -36.12
N PRO A 121 21.15 25.41 -37.12
CA PRO A 121 20.56 24.52 -38.11
C PRO A 121 21.59 24.00 -39.12
N ALA A 122 21.43 22.74 -39.53
CA ALA A 122 22.17 22.12 -40.63
C ALA A 122 21.57 22.51 -42.00
N PRO A 123 22.35 22.48 -43.10
CA PRO A 123 22.00 23.13 -44.36
C PRO A 123 21.14 22.29 -45.32
N GLU A 124 20.55 22.98 -46.31
CA GLU A 124 19.78 22.40 -47.42
C GLU A 124 20.65 21.64 -48.43
N THR A 125 20.11 20.56 -49.01
CA THR A 125 20.33 19.99 -50.37
C THR A 125 19.63 18.61 -50.43
N VAL A 126 19.15 18.05 -51.56
CA VAL A 126 18.78 18.52 -52.91
C VAL A 126 17.78 17.47 -53.48
N LEU A 127 16.98 17.86 -54.50
CA LEU A 127 16.19 17.06 -55.48
C LEU A 127 16.41 15.51 -55.48
N GLY A 128 15.43 14.61 -55.62
CA GLY A 128 13.99 14.69 -55.96
C GLY A 128 13.60 13.58 -56.99
N LYS A 129 12.33 13.16 -57.09
CA LYS A 129 11.68 12.54 -58.29
C LYS A 129 10.19 12.19 -58.09
N ARG A 130 9.46 12.01 -59.20
CA ARG A 130 7.97 11.95 -59.31
C ARG A 130 7.40 10.53 -59.46
N ALA A 131 6.18 10.30 -58.96
CA ALA A 131 5.02 9.65 -59.62
C ALA A 131 3.77 9.94 -58.75
N LEU A 132 2.67 10.57 -59.18
CA LEU A 132 1.69 10.37 -60.28
C LEU A 132 0.64 9.26 -60.07
N SER A 133 -0.48 9.63 -59.43
CA SER A 133 -1.88 9.23 -59.74
C SER A 133 -2.83 10.03 -58.81
N SER A 134 -3.50 11.08 -59.28
CA SER A 134 -4.83 11.05 -59.92
C SER A 134 -5.93 10.56 -58.94
N GLU A 135 -6.53 11.46 -58.15
CA GLU A 135 -7.70 12.31 -58.49
C GLU A 135 -9.05 11.60 -58.36
N LEU A 136 -9.84 12.00 -57.36
CA LEU A 136 -11.30 12.06 -57.45
C LEU A 136 -11.81 13.13 -56.45
N SER A 137 -12.54 14.11 -56.97
CA SER A 137 -12.71 15.42 -56.34
C SER A 137 -13.77 15.49 -55.23
N THR A 138 -13.46 16.23 -54.17
CA THR A 138 -14.43 17.11 -53.49
C THR A 138 -13.73 18.44 -53.16
N PRO A 139 -14.39 19.61 -53.32
CA PRO A 139 -13.77 20.90 -53.00
C PRO A 139 -13.64 21.08 -51.48
N PRO A 140 -12.48 21.54 -50.96
CA PRO A 140 -12.33 21.80 -49.53
C PRO A 140 -13.18 23.01 -49.09
N PRO A 141 -13.80 22.98 -47.90
CA PRO A 141 -14.53 24.12 -47.37
C PRO A 141 -13.60 25.31 -47.08
N PRO A 142 -14.10 26.55 -47.16
CA PRO A 142 -13.28 27.75 -47.00
C PRO A 142 -12.60 27.81 -45.61
N PRO A 143 -11.38 28.35 -45.52
CA PRO A 143 -10.61 28.36 -44.29
C PRO A 143 -11.33 29.14 -43.19
N LYS A 144 -11.72 28.42 -42.12
CA LYS A 144 -12.31 29.03 -40.92
C LYS A 144 -11.31 30.01 -40.33
N LYS A 145 -11.57 31.32 -40.49
CA LYS A 145 -10.82 32.40 -39.83
C LYS A 145 -10.83 32.13 -38.32
N SER A 146 -9.70 31.67 -37.78
CA SER A 146 -9.55 31.40 -36.35
C SER A 146 -9.68 32.72 -35.61
N ARG A 147 -10.84 32.96 -35.00
CA ARG A 147 -11.12 34.14 -34.18
C ARG A 147 -10.07 34.20 -33.09
N ALA A 148 -9.14 35.14 -33.19
CA ALA A 148 -8.03 35.27 -32.25
C ALA A 148 -8.59 35.49 -30.85
N THR A 149 -8.57 34.43 -30.04
CA THR A 149 -8.97 34.51 -28.64
C THR A 149 -7.95 35.41 -27.94
N VAL A 150 -8.45 36.51 -27.37
CA VAL A 150 -7.64 37.42 -26.55
C VAL A 150 -7.06 36.57 -25.42
N LYS A 151 -5.75 36.28 -25.53
CA LYS A 151 -5.02 35.57 -24.49
C LYS A 151 -4.98 36.51 -23.29
N HIS A 152 -5.92 36.31 -22.36
CA HIS A 152 -5.88 36.96 -21.05
C HIS A 152 -4.46 36.78 -20.50
N ALA A 153 -3.82 37.89 -20.13
CA ALA A 153 -2.50 37.87 -19.54
C ALA A 153 -2.57 37.02 -18.28
N GLY A 154 -2.06 35.78 -18.37
CA GLY A 154 -1.89 34.92 -17.21
C GLY A 154 -0.96 35.61 -16.20
N PRO A 155 -1.00 35.20 -14.92
CA PRO A 155 -0.12 35.76 -13.90
C PRO A 155 1.32 35.76 -14.41
N THR A 156 1.96 36.93 -14.32
CA THR A 156 3.27 37.21 -14.93
C THR A 156 4.27 36.16 -14.48
N ARG A 157 4.56 35.17 -15.34
CA ARG A 157 5.71 34.29 -15.17
C ARG A 157 6.92 35.20 -15.03
N ILE A 158 7.60 35.11 -13.88
CA ILE A 158 8.89 35.74 -13.67
C ILE A 158 9.78 35.31 -14.84
N ARG A 159 10.19 36.29 -15.66
CA ARG A 159 11.08 36.01 -16.80
C ARG A 159 12.38 35.47 -16.20
N LYS A 160 12.79 34.26 -16.60
CA LYS A 160 14.01 33.59 -16.10
C LYS A 160 15.25 34.48 -16.17
N ASP A 161 15.23 35.42 -17.11
CA ASP A 161 16.34 36.26 -17.54
C ASP A 161 16.43 37.56 -16.72
N ARG A 162 15.41 37.89 -15.91
CA ARG A 162 15.41 39.09 -15.05
C ARG A 162 15.68 38.69 -13.60
N ARG A 163 16.93 38.85 -13.16
CA ARG A 163 17.28 38.77 -11.73
C ARG A 163 16.40 39.73 -10.92
N VAL A 164 15.98 39.31 -9.74
CA VAL A 164 15.31 40.19 -8.77
C VAL A 164 16.32 41.28 -8.38
N GLN A 165 16.05 42.53 -8.76
CA GLN A 165 17.01 43.63 -8.61
C GLN A 165 17.07 44.18 -7.17
N THR A 166 16.00 44.01 -6.41
CA THR A 166 15.92 44.43 -5.00
C THR A 166 16.32 43.26 -4.10
N PRO A 167 17.40 43.37 -3.30
CA PRO A 167 17.66 42.39 -2.26
C PRO A 167 16.53 42.45 -1.22
N VAL A 168 15.96 41.31 -0.89
CA VAL A 168 15.02 41.18 0.23
C VAL A 168 15.85 40.97 1.49
N TYR A 169 15.71 41.86 2.46
CA TYR A 169 16.46 41.83 3.72
C TYR A 169 16.12 40.60 4.58
N ASP A 170 17.06 40.20 5.44
CA ASP A 170 16.97 38.96 6.24
C ASP A 170 15.83 38.98 7.26
N ASP A 171 15.46 40.14 7.79
CA ASP A 171 14.30 40.35 8.67
C ASP A 171 12.98 40.07 7.94
N VAL A 172 12.85 40.51 6.70
CA VAL A 172 11.69 40.20 5.85
C VAL A 172 11.63 38.70 5.55
N TRP A 173 12.76 38.04 5.27
CA TRP A 173 12.78 36.58 5.11
C TRP A 173 12.41 35.83 6.39
N LYS A 174 12.95 36.23 7.54
CA LYS A 174 12.57 35.67 8.85
C LYS A 174 11.05 35.78 9.04
N ARG A 175 10.47 36.96 8.82
CA ARG A 175 9.02 37.16 8.97
C ARG A 175 8.18 36.33 7.97
N ILE A 176 8.67 36.14 6.74
CA ILE A 176 8.04 35.25 5.76
C ILE A 176 8.07 33.79 6.26
N PHE A 177 9.18 33.35 6.87
CA PHE A 177 9.28 32.00 7.41
C PHE A 177 8.39 31.79 8.65
N GLU A 178 8.33 32.76 9.56
CA GLU A 178 7.41 32.72 10.73
C GLU A 178 5.93 32.62 10.34
N LEU A 179 5.54 33.18 9.19
CA LEU A 179 4.16 33.15 8.67
C LEU A 179 3.94 32.06 7.60
N SER A 180 4.88 31.12 7.48
CA SER A 180 4.76 29.99 6.56
C SER A 180 4.28 28.74 7.27
N ASP A 181 3.51 27.90 6.57
CA ASP A 181 3.21 26.52 6.99
C ASP A 181 4.52 25.76 7.31
N PRO A 182 4.65 25.06 8.45
CA PRO A 182 5.88 24.34 8.79
C PRO A 182 6.34 23.33 7.71
N ALA A 183 5.41 22.76 6.92
CA ALA A 183 5.76 21.91 5.77
C ALA A 183 6.51 22.67 4.65
N MET A 184 6.24 23.96 4.49
CA MET A 184 6.94 24.83 3.54
C MET A 184 8.35 25.17 4.01
N LEU A 185 8.61 25.26 5.32
CA LEU A 185 9.94 25.51 5.84
C LEU A 185 10.94 24.41 5.45
N PHE A 186 10.54 23.13 5.52
CA PHE A 186 11.34 22.01 5.02
C PHE A 186 11.59 22.06 3.50
N THR A 187 10.74 22.76 2.74
CA THR A 187 10.96 23.03 1.32
C THR A 187 11.98 24.16 1.15
N TYR A 188 11.86 25.27 1.89
CA TYR A 188 12.80 26.39 1.84
C TYR A 188 14.22 26.00 2.28
N GLU A 189 14.36 25.11 3.26
CA GLU A 189 15.64 24.51 3.69
C GLU A 189 16.40 23.79 2.55
N ARG A 190 15.67 23.39 1.48
CA ARG A 190 16.21 22.74 0.29
C ARG A 190 16.45 23.70 -0.88
N VAL A 191 15.89 24.91 -0.85
CA VAL A 191 16.00 25.90 -1.95
C VAL A 191 17.42 26.45 -2.08
N ASN A 192 18.03 26.89 -0.97
CA ASN A 192 19.39 27.44 -0.99
C ASN A 192 20.08 27.33 0.39
N LYS A 193 21.41 27.53 0.41
CA LYS A 193 22.23 27.41 1.64
C LYS A 193 21.93 28.49 2.69
N ALA A 194 21.57 29.71 2.27
CA ALA A 194 21.27 30.81 3.20
C ALA A 194 19.96 30.57 3.96
N PHE A 195 18.92 30.09 3.28
CA PHE A 195 17.65 29.69 3.91
C PHE A 195 17.85 28.54 4.88
N ARG A 196 18.65 27.53 4.52
CA ARG A 196 19.04 26.48 5.47
C ARG A 196 19.77 27.04 6.67
N GLY A 197 20.72 27.96 6.48
CA GLY A 197 21.41 28.64 7.56
C GLY A 197 20.43 29.33 8.51
N ALA A 198 19.60 30.24 8.00
CA ALA A 198 18.59 30.95 8.78
C ALA A 198 17.65 30.00 9.56
N LEU A 199 17.09 28.98 8.90
CA LEU A 199 16.20 27.99 9.53
C LEU A 199 16.90 27.04 10.50
N THR A 200 18.24 26.95 10.47
CA THR A 200 19.02 26.16 11.43
C THR A 200 19.45 27.01 12.63
N THR A 201 19.81 28.27 12.40
CA THR A 201 20.29 29.21 13.43
C THR A 201 19.16 29.76 14.31
N TYR A 202 17.95 29.92 13.77
CA TYR A 202 16.86 30.61 14.44
C TYR A 202 15.69 29.66 14.75
N SER A 203 15.76 28.98 15.91
CA SER A 203 14.71 28.04 16.38
C SER A 203 13.32 28.66 16.47
N HIS A 204 13.23 29.92 16.94
CA HIS A 204 11.97 30.66 17.09
C HIS A 204 11.16 30.75 15.79
N ILE A 205 11.79 30.68 14.61
CA ILE A 205 11.08 30.66 13.32
C ILE A 205 10.15 29.44 13.25
N TRP A 206 10.60 28.27 13.71
CA TRP A 206 9.80 27.06 13.76
C TRP A 206 8.69 27.16 14.80
N LYS A 207 9.00 27.66 16.02
CA LYS A 207 7.97 27.86 17.06
C LYS A 207 6.87 28.82 16.60
N ASN A 208 7.23 29.96 16.02
CA ASN A 208 6.29 30.96 15.53
C ASN A 208 5.46 30.43 14.34
N SER A 209 6.09 29.72 13.40
CA SER A 209 5.43 29.02 12.27
C SER A 209 4.44 27.95 12.72
N MET A 210 4.77 27.19 13.77
CA MET A 210 3.85 26.22 14.34
C MET A 210 2.66 26.89 15.04
N ILE A 211 2.89 27.94 15.84
CA ILE A 211 1.80 28.67 16.53
C ILE A 211 0.86 29.35 15.52
N ASP A 212 1.38 29.99 14.46
CA ASP A 212 0.55 30.60 13.40
C ASP A 212 -0.30 29.55 12.65
N HIS A 213 0.25 28.36 12.39
CA HIS A 213 -0.46 27.31 11.64
C HIS A 213 -1.43 26.47 12.48
N PHE A 214 -1.07 26.15 13.74
CA PHE A 214 -1.81 25.23 14.60
C PHE A 214 -2.67 25.95 15.66
N GLY A 215 -2.34 27.21 15.98
CA GLY A 215 -3.00 28.04 16.99
C GLY A 215 -2.24 28.09 18.32
N GLU A 216 -2.61 29.04 19.18
CA GLU A 216 -2.02 29.25 20.52
C GLU A 216 -2.31 28.09 21.50
N GLU A 217 -3.28 27.21 21.19
CA GLU A 217 -3.56 25.98 21.95
C GLU A 217 -2.55 24.85 21.70
N LEU A 218 -1.54 25.04 20.84
CA LEU A 218 -0.50 24.05 20.56
C LEU A 218 0.34 23.79 21.84
N PRO A 219 0.42 22.53 22.33
CA PRO A 219 1.25 22.21 23.50
C PRO A 219 2.73 22.49 23.23
N GLU A 220 3.46 22.81 24.29
CA GLU A 220 4.88 23.15 24.21
C GLU A 220 5.73 22.03 23.57
N THR A 221 6.85 22.42 22.96
CA THR A 221 7.79 21.47 22.36
C THR A 221 8.29 20.49 23.44
N PRO A 222 8.17 19.17 23.24
CA PRO A 222 8.70 18.16 24.15
C PRO A 222 10.14 18.40 24.56
N LYS A 223 10.47 18.14 25.84
CA LYS A 223 11.84 18.33 26.39
C LYS A 223 12.91 17.55 25.61
N ASP A 224 12.53 16.41 25.04
CA ASP A 224 13.36 15.52 24.22
C ASP A 224 13.58 16.04 22.77
N LEU A 225 12.94 17.13 22.36
CA LEU A 225 12.90 17.60 20.97
C LEU A 225 13.28 19.07 20.81
N GLN A 226 13.85 19.38 19.64
CA GLN A 226 13.99 20.75 19.14
C GLN A 226 12.75 21.16 18.35
N ASP A 227 12.42 22.45 18.29
CA ASP A 227 11.23 22.98 17.58
C ASP A 227 11.12 22.48 16.13
N ARG A 228 12.24 22.38 15.41
CA ARG A 228 12.30 21.82 14.04
C ARG A 228 11.93 20.33 13.99
N GLN A 229 12.29 19.54 15.00
CA GLN A 229 11.93 18.12 15.07
C GLN A 229 10.45 17.95 15.40
N TYR A 230 9.90 18.77 16.30
CA TYR A 230 8.47 18.78 16.60
C TYR A 230 7.64 19.22 15.37
N ALA A 231 8.10 20.23 14.63
CA ALA A 231 7.53 20.62 13.34
C ALA A 231 7.56 19.47 12.30
N ASP A 232 8.61 18.63 12.28
CA ASP A 232 8.68 17.45 11.40
C ASP A 232 7.72 16.33 11.85
N LEU A 233 7.42 16.23 13.15
CA LEU A 233 6.40 15.31 13.68
C LEU A 233 4.97 15.79 13.43
N LEU A 234 4.71 17.11 13.45
CA LEU A 234 3.42 17.71 13.12
C LEU A 234 3.16 17.72 11.60
N SER A 235 4.04 18.35 10.81
CA SER A 235 3.79 18.69 9.40
C SER A 235 4.65 17.95 8.37
N GLY A 236 5.70 17.24 8.81
CA GLY A 236 6.62 16.50 7.95
C GLY A 236 5.98 15.34 7.16
N GLN A 237 6.79 14.66 6.35
CA GLN A 237 6.39 13.45 5.62
C GLN A 237 7.56 12.47 5.49
N GLY A 238 7.26 11.18 5.57
CA GLY A 238 8.23 10.10 5.39
C GLY A 238 8.55 9.34 6.68
N CYS A 239 8.90 8.06 6.55
CA CYS A 239 9.23 7.24 7.71
C CYS A 239 10.58 7.65 8.29
N MET A 240 10.67 7.96 9.59
CA MET A 240 11.93 8.33 10.24
C MET A 240 12.95 7.18 10.30
N SER A 241 12.50 5.93 10.12
CA SER A 241 13.36 4.74 10.08
C SER A 241 13.81 4.38 8.66
N CYS A 242 12.87 4.10 7.75
CA CYS A 242 13.17 3.60 6.39
C CYS A 242 12.99 4.63 5.26
N ARG A 243 12.68 5.89 5.59
CA ARG A 243 12.44 7.00 4.65
C ARG A 243 11.29 6.81 3.63
N GLU A 244 10.46 5.77 3.76
CA GLU A 244 9.23 5.56 2.97
C GLU A 244 8.36 6.84 2.94
N PRO A 245 8.23 7.52 1.79
CA PRO A 245 7.68 8.88 1.71
C PRO A 245 6.19 8.97 2.04
N LYS A 246 5.43 7.86 1.94
CA LYS A 246 3.98 7.86 2.22
C LYS A 246 3.63 7.83 3.71
N ALA A 247 4.60 7.63 4.60
CA ALA A 247 4.33 7.62 6.04
C ALA A 247 3.94 9.04 6.53
N ARG A 248 2.71 9.17 7.01
CA ARG A 248 2.15 10.42 7.55
C ARG A 248 1.67 10.33 8.99
N LYS A 249 1.54 9.12 9.55
CA LYS A 249 1.08 8.94 10.93
C LYS A 249 2.25 9.14 11.89
N THR A 250 2.05 10.04 12.85
CA THR A 250 2.92 10.20 14.01
C THR A 250 2.39 9.32 15.15
N TYR A 251 3.32 8.76 15.92
CA TYR A 251 3.07 7.92 17.08
C TYR A 251 3.61 8.69 18.28
N TRP A 252 2.79 9.55 18.88
CA TRP A 252 3.21 10.53 19.90
C TRP A 252 3.80 9.88 21.15
N ALA A 253 3.28 8.71 21.54
CA ALA A 253 3.87 7.82 22.55
C ALA A 253 5.39 7.59 22.41
N PHE A 254 5.91 7.64 21.19
CA PHE A 254 7.31 7.38 20.86
C PHE A 254 8.02 8.59 20.24
N LEU A 255 7.31 9.70 20.03
CA LEU A 255 7.81 10.88 19.30
C LEU A 255 8.43 10.51 17.93
N ARG A 256 7.79 9.61 17.18
CA ARG A 256 8.27 9.12 15.86
C ARG A 256 7.16 9.01 14.82
N ARG A 257 7.52 9.25 13.57
CA ARG A 257 6.71 9.05 12.37
C ARG A 257 7.19 7.80 11.64
N TRP A 258 6.37 6.75 11.58
CA TRP A 258 6.72 5.47 10.96
C TRP A 258 5.71 5.02 9.90
N CYS A 259 6.15 4.20 8.96
CA CYS A 259 5.24 3.38 8.16
C CYS A 259 4.77 2.16 8.97
N THR A 260 3.64 1.55 8.60
CA THR A 260 3.06 0.40 9.32
C THR A 260 4.07 -0.73 9.53
N LYS A 261 4.95 -1.01 8.55
CA LYS A 261 6.02 -2.00 8.66
C LYS A 261 6.98 -1.66 9.81
N CYS A 262 7.60 -0.48 9.78
CA CYS A 262 8.59 -0.08 10.80
C CYS A 262 7.95 0.05 12.19
N PHE A 263 6.69 0.44 12.28
CA PHE A 263 5.94 0.40 13.54
C PHE A 263 5.86 -1.05 14.07
N SER A 264 5.28 -1.99 13.33
CA SER A 264 5.17 -3.40 13.74
C SER A 264 6.51 -4.12 13.95
N GLU A 265 7.58 -3.59 13.36
CA GLU A 265 8.94 -4.12 13.52
C GLU A 265 9.59 -3.64 14.83
N LYS A 266 9.40 -2.37 15.18
CA LYS A 266 10.01 -1.73 16.36
C LYS A 266 9.21 -1.85 17.65
N VAL A 267 7.88 -2.03 17.58
CA VAL A 267 7.07 -2.21 18.79
C VAL A 267 6.87 -3.68 19.16
N ILE A 268 6.63 -3.94 20.44
CA ILE A 268 6.26 -5.23 21.01
C ILE A 268 5.00 -5.06 21.86
N LYS A 269 4.10 -6.05 21.85
CA LYS A 269 2.86 -6.00 22.65
C LYS A 269 3.12 -6.43 24.07
N GLN A 270 2.29 -5.96 25.00
CA GLN A 270 2.30 -6.45 26.39
C GLN A 270 2.17 -7.98 26.49
N GLU A 271 1.34 -8.60 25.64
CA GLU A 271 1.18 -10.05 25.61
C GLU A 271 2.45 -10.80 25.18
N ASP A 272 3.25 -10.22 24.27
CA ASP A 272 4.54 -10.77 23.84
C ASP A 272 5.66 -10.51 24.89
N CYS A 273 5.50 -9.51 25.77
CA CYS A 273 6.43 -9.17 26.86
C CYS A 273 6.30 -10.08 28.11
N PHE A 274 5.47 -11.13 28.07
CA PHE A 274 5.13 -11.94 29.25
C PHE A 274 6.35 -12.51 30.01
N ALA A 275 7.38 -12.97 29.29
CA ALA A 275 8.59 -13.52 29.91
C ALA A 275 9.34 -12.48 30.75
N ILE A 276 9.48 -11.26 30.23
CA ILE A 276 10.15 -10.14 30.92
C ILE A 276 9.32 -9.70 32.12
N ASN A 277 8.00 -9.53 31.97
CA ASN A 277 7.12 -9.12 33.07
C ASN A 277 6.96 -10.21 34.15
N ARG A 278 7.17 -11.49 33.81
CA ARG A 278 7.24 -12.59 34.79
C ARG A 278 8.57 -12.61 35.54
N LYS A 279 9.69 -12.31 34.86
CA LYS A 279 11.02 -12.20 35.48
C LYS A 279 11.10 -10.96 36.38
N PHE A 280 10.50 -9.86 35.96
CA PHE A 280 10.51 -8.55 36.62
C PHE A 280 9.09 -7.95 36.69
N PRO A 281 8.30 -8.27 37.72
CA PRO A 281 6.96 -7.71 37.89
C PRO A 281 6.96 -6.18 37.98
N GLY A 282 6.01 -5.53 37.30
CA GLY A 282 5.84 -4.06 37.32
C GLY A 282 6.78 -3.27 36.41
N ILE A 283 7.80 -3.91 35.80
CA ILE A 283 8.81 -3.22 34.98
C ILE A 283 8.21 -2.52 33.75
N LEU A 284 7.15 -3.07 33.16
CA LEU A 284 6.50 -2.49 31.98
C LEU A 284 5.81 -1.15 32.27
N GLU A 285 5.44 -0.88 33.52
CA GLU A 285 4.85 0.39 33.94
C GLU A 285 5.90 1.51 34.06
N CYS A 286 7.19 1.16 33.99
CA CYS A 286 8.31 2.10 33.92
C CYS A 286 8.63 2.52 32.47
N ILE A 287 7.84 2.10 31.48
CA ILE A 287 8.13 2.28 30.05
C ILE A 287 7.01 3.09 29.38
N PRO A 288 7.34 4.18 28.66
CA PRO A 288 6.40 4.87 27.78
C PRO A 288 5.74 3.92 26.77
N CYS A 289 4.41 3.95 26.68
CA CYS A 289 3.64 3.02 25.86
C CYS A 289 2.66 3.74 24.94
N ALA A 290 2.25 3.06 23.87
CA ALA A 290 1.08 3.41 23.07
C ALA A 290 0.01 2.35 23.28
N THR A 291 -1.24 2.65 22.93
CA THR A 291 -2.25 1.61 22.76
C THR A 291 -2.63 1.46 21.28
N VAL A 292 -2.77 0.21 20.83
CA VAL A 292 -3.30 -0.15 19.51
C VAL A 292 -4.67 -0.82 19.62
N ASP A 293 -5.49 -0.71 18.59
CA ASP A 293 -6.73 -1.48 18.46
C ASP A 293 -6.46 -2.96 18.09
N SER A 294 -7.53 -3.76 18.03
CA SER A 294 -7.49 -5.17 17.59
C SER A 294 -7.06 -5.40 16.12
N TRP A 295 -6.78 -4.33 15.37
CA TRP A 295 -6.26 -4.34 14.00
C TRP A 295 -4.82 -3.78 13.92
N ASN A 296 -4.17 -3.57 15.07
CA ASN A 296 -2.85 -2.95 15.22
C ASN A 296 -2.75 -1.50 14.73
N HIS A 297 -3.87 -0.78 14.63
CA HIS A 297 -3.85 0.67 14.45
C HIS A 297 -3.58 1.35 15.80
N TYR A 298 -2.55 2.19 15.86
CA TYR A 298 -2.34 3.11 16.98
C TYR A 298 -3.59 3.95 17.26
N SER A 299 -4.05 3.94 18.51
CA SER A 299 -5.24 4.65 18.99
C SER A 299 -4.86 5.94 19.71
N TYR A 300 -3.90 5.89 20.63
CA TYR A 300 -3.42 7.02 21.45
C TYR A 300 -2.11 6.67 22.17
N ALA A 301 -1.51 7.68 22.78
CA ALA A 301 -0.40 7.53 23.72
C ALA A 301 -0.91 7.10 25.11
N GLY A 302 -0.24 6.13 25.74
CA GLY A 302 -0.53 5.70 27.12
C GLY A 302 -1.37 4.43 27.26
N TRP A 303 -1.68 4.14 28.53
CA TRP A 303 -2.42 2.98 29.04
C TRP A 303 -3.92 3.26 29.19
N GLY A 304 -4.78 2.24 29.02
CA GLY A 304 -6.24 2.39 29.20
C GLY A 304 -6.88 3.26 28.11
N ASP A 305 -8.20 3.43 28.06
CA ASP A 305 -8.84 4.32 27.06
C ASP A 305 -8.50 5.82 27.25
N GLU A 306 -9.08 6.72 26.45
CA GLU A 306 -8.87 8.17 26.59
C GLU A 306 -9.27 8.75 27.98
N ASN A 307 -9.98 7.96 28.79
CA ASN A 307 -10.39 8.25 30.17
C ASN A 307 -9.64 7.37 31.20
N GLY A 308 -8.58 6.66 30.80
CA GLY A 308 -7.81 5.75 31.64
C GLY A 308 -8.55 4.45 32.01
N ARG A 309 -9.69 4.12 31.40
CA ARG A 309 -10.44 2.89 31.73
C ARG A 309 -9.78 1.66 31.13
N SER A 310 -9.65 0.60 31.93
CA SER A 310 -9.13 -0.68 31.49
C SER A 310 -9.97 -1.26 30.34
N THR A 311 -9.30 -1.75 29.31
CA THR A 311 -9.87 -1.89 27.98
C THR A 311 -10.67 -3.17 27.80
N ALA A 312 -11.97 -3.11 28.07
CA ALA A 312 -12.93 -4.17 27.73
C ALA A 312 -13.08 -4.44 26.21
N SER A 313 -12.37 -3.69 25.36
CA SER A 313 -12.64 -3.51 23.92
C SER A 313 -11.46 -3.88 23.00
N GLY A 314 -10.65 -4.88 23.37
CA GLY A 314 -9.65 -5.48 22.46
C GLY A 314 -8.46 -4.58 22.07
N ASN A 315 -8.34 -3.43 22.71
CA ASN A 315 -7.15 -2.59 22.68
C ASN A 315 -6.00 -3.28 23.44
N GLN A 316 -4.75 -3.08 23.00
CA GLN A 316 -3.55 -3.65 23.63
C GLN A 316 -2.45 -2.59 23.75
N PRO A 317 -1.77 -2.47 24.89
CA PRO A 317 -0.60 -1.59 25.00
C PRO A 317 0.61 -2.21 24.30
N VAL A 318 1.40 -1.34 23.68
CA VAL A 318 2.63 -1.66 22.95
C VAL A 318 3.75 -0.73 23.38
N PHE A 319 4.96 -1.28 23.41
CA PHE A 319 6.17 -0.62 23.87
C PHE A 319 7.21 -0.64 22.76
N LEU A 320 8.22 0.23 22.84
CA LEU A 320 9.41 0.08 22.00
C LEU A 320 10.23 -1.12 22.49
N LYS A 321 10.66 -1.98 21.56
CA LYS A 321 11.56 -3.10 21.88
C LYS A 321 12.85 -2.61 22.52
N ASP A 322 13.44 -1.57 21.92
CA ASP A 322 14.66 -0.92 22.36
C ASP A 322 14.54 -0.45 23.83
N ASP A 323 13.41 0.20 24.19
CA ASP A 323 13.13 0.69 25.55
C ASP A 323 12.86 -0.46 26.55
N VAL A 324 12.16 -1.53 26.13
CA VAL A 324 11.93 -2.73 26.96
C VAL A 324 13.24 -3.42 27.30
N SER A 325 14.13 -3.61 26.31
CA SER A 325 15.46 -4.16 26.56
C SER A 325 16.32 -3.26 27.44
N ALA A 326 16.30 -1.94 27.23
CA ALA A 326 17.09 -0.99 28.01
C ALA A 326 16.65 -0.92 29.49
N ILE A 327 15.34 -0.87 29.76
CA ILE A 327 14.82 -0.85 31.13
C ILE A 327 15.01 -2.21 31.83
N ALA A 328 14.87 -3.33 31.11
CA ALA A 328 15.18 -4.66 31.65
C ALA A 328 16.67 -4.78 32.05
N ALA A 329 17.59 -4.34 31.19
CA ALA A 329 19.02 -4.35 31.50
C ALA A 329 19.37 -3.44 32.70
N ALA A 330 18.80 -2.23 32.76
CA ALA A 330 19.01 -1.32 33.89
C ALA A 330 18.45 -1.86 35.22
N TYR A 331 17.39 -2.67 35.17
CA TYR A 331 16.86 -3.35 36.36
C TYR A 331 17.71 -4.57 36.75
N GLU A 332 18.24 -5.33 35.78
CA GLU A 332 19.20 -6.41 36.04
C GLU A 332 20.50 -5.92 36.68
N GLU A 333 21.05 -4.80 36.20
CA GLU A 333 22.21 -4.14 36.80
C GLU A 333 21.92 -3.71 38.25
N PHE A 334 20.75 -3.10 38.49
CA PHE A 334 20.30 -2.70 39.82
C PHE A 334 20.14 -3.91 40.77
N LEU A 335 19.53 -5.02 40.33
CA LEU A 335 19.46 -6.25 41.13
C LEU A 335 20.86 -6.79 41.46
N GLY A 336 21.80 -6.73 40.50
CA GLY A 336 23.20 -7.10 40.73
C GLY A 336 23.91 -6.25 41.79
N THR A 337 23.50 -4.99 41.99
CA THR A 337 24.01 -4.17 43.11
C THR A 337 23.38 -4.56 44.45
N LEU A 338 22.08 -4.87 44.48
CA LEU A 338 21.40 -5.35 45.71
C LEU A 338 21.93 -6.71 46.19
N ASP A 339 22.41 -7.56 45.29
CA ASP A 339 22.99 -8.85 45.65
C ASP A 339 24.43 -8.77 46.19
N GLN A 340 25.10 -7.62 46.02
CA GLN A 340 26.41 -7.34 46.62
C GLN A 340 26.31 -6.70 48.02
N GLU A 341 25.16 -6.09 48.35
CA GLU A 341 24.93 -5.50 49.67
C GLU A 341 24.38 -6.55 50.66
N GLU A 342 24.95 -6.61 51.87
CA GLU A 342 24.46 -7.45 52.98
C GLU A 342 23.17 -6.86 53.61
N LEU A 343 22.10 -6.83 52.82
CA LEU A 343 20.76 -6.37 53.20
C LEU A 343 19.83 -7.54 53.54
N SER A 344 18.81 -7.28 54.36
CA SER A 344 17.71 -8.23 54.52
C SER A 344 16.86 -8.32 53.25
N ASP A 345 16.13 -9.43 53.07
CA ASP A 345 15.21 -9.58 51.93
C ASP A 345 14.11 -8.51 51.92
N GLU A 346 13.69 -8.03 53.10
CA GLU A 346 12.71 -6.95 53.26
C GLU A 346 13.27 -5.61 52.74
N ASP A 347 14.51 -5.24 53.11
CA ASP A 347 15.18 -4.03 52.61
C ASP A 347 15.39 -4.10 51.08
N LYS A 348 15.73 -5.29 50.56
CA LYS A 348 15.89 -5.51 49.12
C LYS A 348 14.55 -5.32 48.38
N ASP A 349 13.44 -5.80 48.94
CA ASP A 349 12.11 -5.56 48.36
C ASP A 349 11.68 -4.09 48.46
N GLU A 350 11.96 -3.40 49.56
CA GLU A 350 11.69 -1.96 49.65
C GLU A 350 12.47 -1.20 48.57
N LYS A 351 13.78 -1.41 48.44
CA LYS A 351 14.60 -0.82 47.36
C LYS A 351 14.08 -1.18 45.96
N ARG A 352 13.62 -2.41 45.71
CA ARG A 352 12.97 -2.81 44.45
C ARG A 352 11.72 -1.98 44.17
N THR A 353 10.84 -1.82 45.16
CA THR A 353 9.60 -1.04 44.99
C THR A 353 9.88 0.45 44.80
N GLU A 354 10.88 1.01 45.47
CA GLU A 354 11.28 2.41 45.30
C GLU A 354 11.82 2.68 43.90
N TRP A 355 12.73 1.83 43.38
CA TRP A 355 13.24 1.95 42.01
C TRP A 355 12.12 1.93 40.97
N ILE A 356 11.18 0.98 41.10
CA ILE A 356 10.02 0.87 40.20
C ILE A 356 9.12 2.11 40.31
N LYS A 357 8.84 2.59 41.53
CA LYS A 357 8.03 3.78 41.78
C LYS A 357 8.65 5.04 41.16
N GLU A 358 9.95 5.24 41.36
CA GLU A 358 10.70 6.38 40.82
C GLU A 358 10.73 6.37 39.29
N ARG A 359 10.97 5.20 38.67
CA ARG A 359 10.95 5.04 37.21
C ARG A 359 9.55 5.16 36.61
N ARG A 360 8.52 4.65 37.30
CA ARG A 360 7.10 4.78 36.91
C ARG A 360 6.67 6.24 36.88
N GLU A 361 7.04 7.06 37.88
CA GLU A 361 6.65 8.46 37.91
C GLU A 361 7.32 9.26 36.78
N ARG A 362 8.62 9.03 36.50
CA ARG A 362 9.28 9.59 35.30
C ARG A 362 8.59 9.18 34.00
N ALA A 363 8.23 7.91 33.86
CA ALA A 363 7.53 7.42 32.67
C ALA A 363 6.14 8.05 32.54
N LYS A 364 5.44 8.29 33.65
CA LYS A 364 4.16 8.99 33.71
C LYS A 364 4.26 10.45 33.29
N GLU A 365 5.21 11.23 33.83
CA GLU A 365 5.45 12.62 33.40
C GLU A 365 5.66 12.73 31.88
N VAL A 366 6.53 11.85 31.33
CA VAL A 366 6.81 11.75 29.89
C VAL A 366 5.56 11.35 29.10
N MET A 367 4.69 10.50 29.66
CA MET A 367 3.46 10.07 29.00
C MET A 367 2.35 11.11 29.05
N ASP A 368 2.23 11.89 30.12
CA ASP A 368 1.25 12.96 30.24
C ASP A 368 1.51 14.06 29.18
N GLU A 369 2.78 14.46 29.00
CA GLU A 369 3.23 15.37 27.93
C GLU A 369 2.88 14.82 26.53
N ARG A 370 3.19 13.55 26.26
CA ARG A 370 2.89 12.88 24.98
C ARG A 370 1.39 12.71 24.74
N LEU A 371 0.59 12.54 25.79
CA LEU A 371 -0.87 12.43 25.74
C LEU A 371 -1.54 13.77 25.47
N GLU A 372 -1.01 14.87 26.00
CA GLU A 372 -1.49 16.23 25.71
C GLU A 372 -1.38 16.54 24.20
N ILE A 373 -0.22 16.23 23.60
CA ILE A 373 0.01 16.42 22.16
C ILE A 373 -0.90 15.52 21.30
N ASP A 374 -1.07 14.25 21.69
CA ASP A 374 -1.96 13.31 21.01
C ASP A 374 -3.44 13.76 21.07
N LYS A 375 -3.87 14.33 22.20
CA LYS A 375 -5.19 14.96 22.38
C LYS A 375 -5.33 16.22 21.51
N PHE A 376 -4.31 17.09 21.49
CA PHE A 376 -4.30 18.29 20.66
C PHE A 376 -4.42 17.95 19.16
N GLU A 377 -3.59 17.04 18.64
CA GLU A 377 -3.62 16.67 17.22
C GLU A 377 -5.02 16.15 16.82
N LYS A 378 -5.64 15.32 17.67
CA LYS A 378 -7.01 14.84 17.45
C LYS A 378 -8.05 15.95 17.44
N LYS A 379 -8.00 16.87 18.40
CA LYS A 379 -8.88 18.06 18.46
C LYS A 379 -8.73 18.90 17.19
N TRP A 380 -7.49 19.15 16.75
CA TRP A 380 -7.18 19.92 15.54
C TRP A 380 -7.64 19.21 14.26
N ILE A 381 -7.41 17.90 14.12
CA ILE A 381 -7.91 17.09 13.00
C ILE A 381 -9.45 17.10 12.96
N ALA A 382 -10.11 16.94 14.12
CA ALA A 382 -11.57 16.98 14.22
C ALA A 382 -12.13 18.37 13.86
N ALA A 383 -11.55 19.46 14.36
CA ALA A 383 -11.91 20.82 14.00
C ALA A 383 -11.73 21.09 12.49
N ARG A 384 -10.64 20.61 11.89
CA ARG A 384 -10.41 20.70 10.44
C ARG A 384 -11.41 19.88 9.62
N ALA A 385 -11.83 18.71 10.13
CA ALA A 385 -12.87 17.89 9.53
C ALA A 385 -14.24 18.58 9.61
N ALA A 386 -14.59 19.20 10.74
CA ALA A 386 -15.79 20.01 10.93
C ALA A 386 -15.81 21.21 9.96
N LYS A 387 -14.74 22.03 9.92
CA LYS A 387 -14.61 23.13 8.94
C LYS A 387 -14.77 22.63 7.50
N SER A 388 -14.25 21.43 7.17
CA SER A 388 -14.45 20.80 5.85
C SER A 388 -15.92 20.42 5.57
N VAL A 389 -16.71 20.05 6.57
CA VAL A 389 -18.15 19.82 6.43
C VAL A 389 -18.89 21.15 6.25
N ASP A 390 -18.57 22.17 7.06
CA ASP A 390 -19.17 23.51 6.98
C ASP A 390 -18.93 24.16 5.61
N LEU A 391 -17.73 24.01 5.05
CA LEU A 391 -17.39 24.48 3.70
C LEU A 391 -18.24 23.83 2.60
N LYS A 392 -18.57 22.54 2.75
CA LYS A 392 -19.47 21.83 1.82
C LYS A 392 -20.91 22.29 2.00
N ASN A 393 -21.35 22.50 3.24
CA ASN A 393 -22.70 22.99 3.56
C ASN A 393 -22.92 24.42 3.03
N MET A 394 -22.03 25.37 3.32
CA MET A 394 -22.08 26.73 2.78
C MET A 394 -22.11 26.76 1.24
N ARG A 395 -21.37 25.85 0.59
CA ARG A 395 -21.38 25.70 -0.87
C ARG A 395 -22.70 25.13 -1.40
N LYS A 396 -23.25 24.10 -0.74
CA LYS A 396 -24.57 23.54 -1.03
C LYS A 396 -25.65 24.63 -0.95
N GLU A 397 -25.68 25.37 0.15
CA GLU A 397 -26.62 26.46 0.40
C GLU A 397 -26.50 27.58 -0.63
N PHE A 398 -25.28 28.01 -0.98
CA PHE A 398 -25.09 29.04 -2.01
C PHE A 398 -25.67 28.59 -3.35
N ILE A 399 -25.38 27.35 -3.78
CA ILE A 399 -25.85 26.84 -5.06
C ILE A 399 -27.38 26.77 -5.07
N ILE A 400 -28.00 26.28 -3.99
CA ILE A 400 -29.47 26.27 -3.84
C ILE A 400 -30.04 27.70 -3.86
N ARG A 401 -29.44 28.64 -3.13
CA ARG A 401 -29.89 30.03 -3.07
C ARG A 401 -29.84 30.70 -4.44
N LYS A 402 -28.75 30.51 -5.20
CA LYS A 402 -28.61 31.03 -6.57
C LYS A 402 -29.57 30.35 -7.56
N ALA A 403 -29.75 29.04 -7.45
CA ALA A 403 -30.66 28.27 -8.30
C ALA A 403 -32.14 28.63 -8.07
N LYS A 404 -32.52 29.03 -6.85
CA LYS A 404 -33.83 29.63 -6.54
C LYS A 404 -34.04 31.02 -7.16
N CYS A 405 -32.97 31.70 -7.60
CA CYS A 405 -33.03 32.99 -8.29
C CYS A 405 -32.91 32.86 -9.82
N LEU A 406 -32.91 31.64 -10.38
CA LEU A 406 -33.04 31.43 -11.82
C LEU A 406 -34.48 31.71 -12.26
N ASP A 407 -34.66 31.94 -13.56
CA ASP A 407 -35.98 32.01 -14.18
C ASP A 407 -36.14 30.84 -15.19
N PRO A 408 -37.04 29.86 -14.95
CA PRO A 408 -37.82 29.68 -13.74
C PRO A 408 -36.96 29.27 -12.51
N PRO A 409 -37.44 29.41 -11.26
CA PRO A 409 -36.69 28.97 -10.07
C PRO A 409 -36.48 27.45 -10.02
N MET A 410 -35.29 26.97 -9.64
CA MET A 410 -34.99 25.53 -9.55
C MET A 410 -35.10 25.00 -8.11
N ARG A 411 -35.82 23.88 -7.94
CA ARG A 411 -36.06 23.20 -6.65
C ARG A 411 -34.80 22.45 -6.15
N GLU A 412 -34.65 22.27 -4.83
CA GLU A 412 -33.49 21.55 -4.26
C GLU A 412 -33.50 20.06 -4.68
N GLU A 413 -34.68 19.48 -4.79
CA GLU A 413 -34.92 18.09 -5.17
C GLU A 413 -34.44 17.84 -6.61
N VAL A 414 -34.73 18.78 -7.51
CA VAL A 414 -34.24 18.78 -8.90
C VAL A 414 -32.71 18.91 -8.94
N LEU A 415 -32.13 19.85 -8.17
CA LEU A 415 -30.67 20.01 -8.08
C LEU A 415 -29.97 18.72 -7.60
N LYS A 416 -30.54 18.01 -6.62
CA LYS A 416 -29.99 16.74 -6.11
C LYS A 416 -29.84 15.69 -7.21
N LEU A 417 -30.67 15.72 -8.25
CA LEU A 417 -30.59 14.81 -9.39
C LEU A 417 -29.48 15.19 -10.39
N ILE A 418 -28.88 16.37 -10.32
CA ILE A 418 -27.90 16.84 -11.32
C ILE A 418 -26.46 16.45 -10.92
N PRO A 419 -25.71 15.67 -11.73
CA PRO A 419 -24.32 15.28 -11.41
C PRO A 419 -23.41 16.48 -11.13
N ALA A 420 -23.52 17.54 -11.93
CA ALA A 420 -22.72 18.76 -11.75
C ALA A 420 -22.94 19.43 -10.39
N PHE A 421 -24.15 19.36 -9.80
CA PHE A 421 -24.40 19.82 -8.44
C PHE A 421 -23.70 18.92 -7.42
N GLN A 422 -23.89 17.60 -7.53
CA GLN A 422 -23.33 16.58 -6.63
C GLN A 422 -21.80 16.56 -6.60
N GLU A 423 -21.13 16.76 -7.75
CA GLU A 423 -19.68 16.88 -7.81
C GLU A 423 -19.19 18.17 -7.14
N ASN A 424 -19.92 19.28 -7.30
CA ASN A 424 -19.50 20.57 -6.78
C ASN A 424 -19.62 20.69 -5.26
N ILE A 425 -20.67 20.13 -4.65
CA ILE A 425 -20.82 20.15 -3.18
C ILE A 425 -19.77 19.28 -2.46
N LYS A 426 -19.09 18.36 -3.16
CA LYS A 426 -18.01 17.53 -2.59
C LYS A 426 -16.68 18.28 -2.45
N ILE A 427 -16.51 19.42 -3.14
CA ILE A 427 -15.24 20.17 -3.19
C ILE A 427 -15.06 21.00 -1.90
N ASN A 428 -14.15 20.53 -1.04
CA ASN A 428 -13.71 21.22 0.17
C ASN A 428 -12.75 22.39 -0.17
N LYS A 429 -13.30 23.56 -0.50
CA LYS A 429 -12.57 24.84 -0.65
C LYS A 429 -13.46 26.00 -0.23
N GLU A 430 -12.86 27.04 0.35
CA GLU A 430 -13.55 28.30 0.66
C GLU A 430 -14.18 28.91 -0.58
N PHE A 431 -15.44 29.32 -0.43
CA PHE A 431 -16.37 29.43 -1.54
C PHE A 431 -17.13 30.76 -1.48
N LYS A 432 -16.67 31.77 -2.24
CA LYS A 432 -17.29 33.12 -2.30
C LYS A 432 -17.03 33.84 -3.64
N THR A 433 -17.36 33.27 -4.81
CA THR A 433 -17.21 34.02 -6.09
C THR A 433 -18.34 33.84 -7.11
N GLU A 434 -18.80 34.95 -7.68
CA GLU A 434 -19.75 34.97 -8.81
C GLU A 434 -19.17 34.30 -10.07
N LYS A 435 -17.85 34.33 -10.23
CA LYS A 435 -17.12 33.66 -11.33
C LYS A 435 -17.39 32.15 -11.36
N PHE A 436 -17.51 31.52 -10.19
CA PHE A 436 -17.87 30.10 -10.11
C PHE A 436 -19.30 29.87 -10.60
N TRP A 437 -20.25 30.69 -10.16
CA TRP A 437 -21.66 30.54 -10.54
C TRP A 437 -21.83 30.58 -12.06
N LYS A 438 -21.15 31.53 -12.74
CA LYS A 438 -21.13 31.64 -14.20
C LYS A 438 -20.60 30.40 -14.94
N VAL A 439 -19.82 29.54 -14.29
CA VAL A 439 -19.29 28.28 -14.86
C VAL A 439 -20.18 27.08 -14.52
N LEU A 440 -20.82 27.07 -13.35
CA LEU A 440 -21.72 25.99 -12.94
C LEU A 440 -23.10 26.12 -13.58
N MET A 441 -23.66 27.32 -13.60
CA MET A 441 -25.05 27.60 -14.01
C MET A 441 -25.43 26.99 -15.37
N PRO A 442 -24.64 27.13 -16.46
CA PRO A 442 -25.00 26.53 -17.76
C PRO A 442 -25.14 25.00 -17.70
N LYS A 443 -24.35 24.33 -16.85
CA LYS A 443 -24.42 22.86 -16.67
C LYS A 443 -25.64 22.44 -15.85
N LEU A 444 -26.16 23.31 -14.99
CA LEU A 444 -27.40 23.06 -14.27
C LEU A 444 -28.59 23.27 -15.20
N GLU A 445 -28.55 24.31 -16.05
CA GLU A 445 -29.59 24.62 -17.03
C GLU A 445 -29.69 23.56 -18.14
N GLU A 446 -28.55 23.08 -18.66
CA GLU A 446 -28.48 21.97 -19.62
C GLU A 446 -29.11 20.68 -19.06
N ALA A 447 -28.81 20.35 -17.80
CA ALA A 447 -29.32 19.17 -17.10
C ALA A 447 -30.80 19.30 -16.65
N ARG A 448 -31.31 20.54 -16.56
CA ARG A 448 -32.56 20.88 -15.89
C ARG A 448 -33.79 20.16 -16.43
N PRO A 449 -34.09 20.14 -17.75
CA PRO A 449 -35.37 19.62 -18.23
C PRO A 449 -35.52 18.12 -17.96
N MET A 450 -34.39 17.38 -17.93
CA MET A 450 -34.37 15.97 -17.62
C MET A 450 -34.54 15.72 -16.11
N ALA A 451 -33.87 16.53 -15.27
CA ALA A 451 -34.01 16.44 -13.82
C ALA A 451 -35.43 16.81 -13.35
N GLU A 452 -36.04 17.85 -13.92
CA GLU A 452 -37.44 18.22 -13.64
C GLU A 452 -38.41 17.13 -14.10
N ARG A 453 -38.23 16.57 -15.31
CA ARG A 453 -39.02 15.43 -15.79
C ARG A 453 -38.97 14.23 -14.86
N LEU A 454 -37.78 13.80 -14.41
CA LEU A 454 -37.65 12.69 -13.47
C LEU A 454 -38.30 12.99 -12.12
N PHE A 455 -38.10 14.20 -11.57
CA PHE A 455 -38.70 14.60 -10.31
C PHE A 455 -40.24 14.63 -10.38
N ASP A 456 -40.81 15.17 -11.44
CA ASP A 456 -42.27 15.24 -11.61
C ASP A 456 -42.87 13.85 -11.85
N MET A 457 -42.14 12.93 -12.48
CA MET A 457 -42.53 11.52 -12.61
C MET A 457 -42.54 10.79 -11.26
N GLU A 458 -41.50 10.96 -10.43
CA GLU A 458 -41.47 10.42 -9.06
C GLU A 458 -42.57 11.03 -8.18
N THR A 459 -42.81 12.33 -8.33
CA THR A 459 -43.90 13.03 -7.62
C THR A 459 -45.26 12.44 -8.01
N ARG A 460 -45.55 12.26 -9.30
CA ARG A 460 -46.79 11.59 -9.76
C ARG A 460 -46.90 10.16 -9.22
N ALA A 461 -45.82 9.39 -9.23
CA ALA A 461 -45.80 8.02 -8.70
C ALA A 461 -46.10 7.95 -7.20
N ASN A 462 -45.59 8.92 -6.43
CA ASN A 462 -45.93 9.07 -5.00
C ASN A 462 -47.41 9.44 -4.84
N SER A 463 -47.91 10.44 -5.57
CA SER A 463 -49.29 10.95 -5.45
C SER A 463 -50.34 9.94 -5.90
N SER A 464 -50.05 9.06 -6.86
CA SER A 464 -50.99 8.05 -7.36
C SER A 464 -50.93 6.72 -6.61
N GLY A 465 -50.12 6.59 -5.55
CA GLY A 465 -49.89 5.32 -4.85
C GLY A 465 -49.24 4.24 -5.73
N TYR A 466 -48.57 4.61 -6.82
CA TYR A 466 -48.02 3.64 -7.80
C TYR A 466 -47.04 2.65 -7.17
N TRP A 467 -46.28 3.09 -6.17
CA TRP A 467 -45.33 2.27 -5.42
C TRP A 467 -45.98 1.12 -4.63
N ASP A 468 -47.26 1.24 -4.29
CA ASP A 468 -48.03 0.19 -3.59
C ASP A 468 -48.58 -0.88 -4.54
N LEU A 469 -48.59 -0.60 -5.85
CA LEU A 469 -48.91 -1.57 -6.89
C LEU A 469 -47.71 -2.48 -7.23
N LEU A 470 -46.48 -2.02 -6.97
CA LEU A 470 -45.25 -2.75 -7.37
C LEU A 470 -45.08 -4.13 -6.74
N PRO A 471 -45.44 -4.41 -5.47
CA PRO A 471 -45.46 -5.78 -4.94
C PRO A 471 -46.42 -6.70 -5.73
N GLY A 472 -47.56 -6.17 -6.18
CA GLY A 472 -48.52 -6.88 -7.02
C GLY A 472 -47.94 -7.20 -8.40
N LEU A 473 -47.36 -6.20 -9.06
CA LEU A 473 -46.68 -6.38 -10.37
C LEU A 473 -45.49 -7.33 -10.26
N GLN A 474 -44.68 -7.21 -9.21
CA GLN A 474 -43.59 -8.13 -8.91
C GLN A 474 -44.11 -9.56 -8.73
N ASN A 475 -45.24 -9.75 -8.04
CA ASN A 475 -45.87 -11.06 -7.89
C ASN A 475 -46.43 -11.61 -9.21
N GLN A 476 -47.01 -10.77 -10.08
CA GLN A 476 -47.45 -11.18 -11.41
C GLN A 476 -46.28 -11.54 -12.33
N THR A 477 -45.21 -10.75 -12.36
CA THR A 477 -43.94 -11.10 -13.01
C THR A 477 -43.35 -12.39 -12.41
N ASN A 478 -43.48 -12.57 -11.09
CA ASN A 478 -43.02 -13.78 -10.42
C ASN A 478 -43.82 -15.03 -10.84
N GLN A 479 -45.09 -14.85 -11.19
CA GLN A 479 -46.06 -15.85 -11.61
C GLN A 479 -46.33 -15.81 -13.12
N MET A 480 -45.37 -15.32 -13.94
CA MET A 480 -45.55 -15.22 -15.40
C MET A 480 -45.95 -16.55 -16.07
N SER A 481 -45.54 -17.68 -15.50
CA SER A 481 -45.93 -19.03 -15.95
C SER A 481 -47.43 -19.33 -15.83
N THR A 482 -48.17 -18.65 -14.93
CA THR A 482 -49.62 -18.79 -14.78
C THR A 482 -50.38 -17.59 -15.34
N CYS A 483 -49.86 -16.37 -15.17
CA CYS A 483 -50.52 -15.14 -15.62
C CYS A 483 -50.34 -14.85 -17.13
N ALA A 484 -49.25 -15.32 -17.74
CA ALA A 484 -48.95 -15.11 -19.16
C ALA A 484 -48.26 -16.35 -19.79
N PRO A 485 -48.90 -17.54 -19.75
CA PRO A 485 -48.25 -18.82 -20.04
C PRO A 485 -47.63 -18.89 -21.45
N ALA A 486 -48.28 -18.31 -22.46
CA ALA A 486 -47.76 -18.27 -23.83
C ALA A 486 -46.45 -17.46 -23.93
N ALA A 487 -46.43 -16.26 -23.34
CA ALA A 487 -45.23 -15.42 -23.30
C ALA A 487 -44.11 -16.07 -22.47
N TYR A 488 -44.45 -16.72 -21.36
CA TYR A 488 -43.48 -17.44 -20.51
C TYR A 488 -42.87 -18.64 -21.24
N HIS A 489 -43.70 -19.48 -21.88
CA HIS A 489 -43.23 -20.62 -22.67
C HIS A 489 -42.29 -20.17 -23.79
N GLN A 490 -42.64 -19.09 -24.49
CA GLN A 490 -41.82 -18.51 -25.55
C GLN A 490 -40.49 -17.94 -25.02
N LEU A 491 -40.52 -17.26 -23.86
CA LEU A 491 -39.29 -16.79 -23.19
C LEU A 491 -38.38 -17.95 -22.80
N MET A 492 -38.93 -19.01 -22.17
CA MET A 492 -38.15 -20.18 -21.79
C MET A 492 -37.58 -20.92 -23.02
N THR A 493 -38.34 -21.01 -24.11
CA THR A 493 -37.87 -21.57 -25.39
C THR A 493 -36.66 -20.79 -25.92
N LEU A 494 -36.70 -19.46 -25.87
CA LEU A 494 -35.57 -18.60 -26.25
C LEU A 494 -34.38 -18.71 -25.31
N VAL A 495 -34.60 -18.89 -24.01
CA VAL A 495 -33.56 -19.13 -23.00
C VAL A 495 -32.85 -20.46 -23.27
N ASP A 496 -33.59 -21.54 -23.46
CA ASP A 496 -33.02 -22.88 -23.66
C ASP A 496 -32.30 -22.98 -25.02
N PHE A 497 -32.83 -22.33 -26.07
CA PHE A 497 -32.12 -22.15 -27.35
C PHE A 497 -30.82 -21.35 -27.19
N SER A 498 -30.84 -20.26 -26.40
CA SER A 498 -29.67 -19.41 -26.19
C SER A 498 -28.58 -20.10 -25.37
N LEU A 499 -28.97 -20.83 -24.31
CA LEU A 499 -28.08 -21.70 -23.54
C LEU A 499 -27.40 -22.71 -24.46
N LYS A 500 -28.18 -23.47 -25.25
CA LYS A 500 -27.64 -24.47 -26.19
C LYS A 500 -26.68 -23.86 -27.21
N LYS A 501 -26.97 -22.66 -27.74
CA LYS A 501 -26.08 -21.99 -28.70
C LYS A 501 -24.76 -21.54 -28.05
N VAL A 502 -24.80 -20.91 -26.86
CA VAL A 502 -23.58 -20.45 -26.17
C VAL A 502 -22.76 -21.63 -25.65
N LEU A 503 -23.41 -22.72 -25.21
CA LEU A 503 -22.77 -24.01 -24.92
C LEU A 503 -21.98 -24.52 -26.13
N ASN A 504 -22.64 -24.63 -27.30
CA ASN A 504 -21.98 -25.08 -28.53
C ASN A 504 -20.82 -24.15 -28.94
N MET A 505 -20.92 -22.83 -28.72
CA MET A 505 -19.80 -21.90 -28.93
C MET A 505 -18.63 -22.15 -27.97
N GLY A 506 -18.89 -22.54 -26.71
CA GLY A 506 -17.87 -22.84 -25.70
C GLY A 506 -17.16 -24.18 -25.89
N VAL A 507 -17.89 -25.21 -26.34
CA VAL A 507 -17.36 -26.58 -26.59
C VAL A 507 -16.18 -26.56 -27.56
N HIS A 508 -16.17 -25.63 -28.53
CA HIS A 508 -15.09 -25.52 -29.51
C HIS A 508 -13.88 -24.70 -29.06
N ARG A 509 -13.87 -24.08 -27.86
CA ARG A 509 -12.76 -23.20 -27.45
C ARG A 509 -12.24 -23.31 -26.02
N LYS A 510 -12.95 -23.88 -25.03
CA LYS A 510 -12.53 -23.89 -23.60
C LYS A 510 -12.25 -22.50 -22.96
N GLU A 511 -12.50 -21.39 -23.66
CA GLU A 511 -12.01 -20.04 -23.30
C GLU A 511 -13.06 -19.10 -22.65
N ILE A 512 -14.36 -19.39 -22.77
CA ILE A 512 -15.41 -18.47 -22.31
C ILE A 512 -15.51 -18.54 -20.79
N GLY A 513 -15.22 -17.44 -20.09
CA GLY A 513 -15.38 -17.37 -18.64
C GLY A 513 -16.85 -17.42 -18.21
N HIS A 514 -17.14 -17.97 -17.02
CA HIS A 514 -18.51 -18.14 -16.48
C HIS A 514 -19.35 -16.85 -16.47
N GLN A 515 -18.75 -15.68 -16.18
CA GLN A 515 -19.41 -14.37 -16.24
C GLN A 515 -19.74 -13.96 -17.68
N GLU A 516 -18.84 -14.22 -18.62
CA GLU A 516 -19.03 -13.91 -20.03
C GLU A 516 -20.10 -14.82 -20.65
N PHE A 517 -20.09 -16.11 -20.31
CA PHE A 517 -21.15 -17.07 -20.66
C PHE A 517 -22.53 -16.54 -20.26
N ALA A 518 -22.69 -16.11 -19.00
CA ALA A 518 -23.94 -15.57 -18.49
C ALA A 518 -24.42 -14.32 -19.27
N LEU A 519 -23.52 -13.37 -19.52
CA LEU A 519 -23.86 -12.13 -20.24
C LEU A 519 -24.17 -12.39 -21.72
N ARG A 520 -23.45 -13.32 -22.38
CA ARG A 520 -23.75 -13.75 -23.75
C ARG A 520 -25.14 -14.39 -23.85
N VAL A 521 -25.50 -15.30 -22.94
CA VAL A 521 -26.83 -15.95 -22.91
C VAL A 521 -27.93 -14.90 -22.70
N LEU A 522 -27.78 -14.02 -21.71
CA LEU A 522 -28.74 -12.95 -21.43
C LEU A 522 -28.90 -12.00 -22.63
N ASN A 523 -27.81 -11.55 -23.24
CA ASN A 523 -27.85 -10.66 -24.40
C ASN A 523 -28.54 -11.32 -25.62
N MET A 524 -28.28 -12.61 -25.85
CA MET A 524 -28.95 -13.36 -26.92
C MET A 524 -30.46 -13.47 -26.70
N VAL A 525 -30.90 -13.82 -25.49
CA VAL A 525 -32.34 -13.88 -25.15
C VAL A 525 -33.00 -12.52 -25.40
N ARG A 526 -32.36 -11.44 -24.93
CA ARG A 526 -32.84 -10.08 -25.12
C ARG A 526 -32.99 -9.70 -26.59
N ARG A 527 -32.01 -10.03 -27.45
CA ARG A 527 -32.06 -9.77 -28.91
C ARG A 527 -33.14 -10.59 -29.61
N ALA A 528 -33.28 -11.87 -29.27
CA ALA A 528 -34.28 -12.73 -29.89
C ALA A 528 -35.72 -12.31 -29.54
N TRP A 529 -35.93 -11.75 -28.33
CA TRP A 529 -37.23 -11.24 -27.92
C TRP A 529 -37.75 -10.10 -28.80
N ASP A 530 -36.91 -9.14 -29.22
CA ASP A 530 -37.36 -8.02 -30.09
C ASP A 530 -37.87 -8.49 -31.46
N SER A 531 -37.33 -9.60 -31.96
CA SER A 531 -37.77 -10.24 -33.21
C SER A 531 -39.10 -10.99 -33.05
N THR A 532 -39.58 -11.16 -31.83
CA THR A 532 -40.73 -12.00 -31.49
C THR A 532 -41.99 -11.14 -31.34
N GLN A 533 -43.02 -11.41 -32.15
CA GLN A 533 -44.32 -10.73 -32.03
C GLN A 533 -45.19 -11.43 -30.97
N VAL A 534 -44.96 -11.11 -29.70
CA VAL A 534 -45.81 -11.58 -28.59
C VAL A 534 -46.95 -10.59 -28.37
N ALA A 535 -48.15 -10.95 -28.81
CA ALA A 535 -49.38 -10.23 -28.47
C ALA A 535 -49.80 -10.56 -27.04
N ALA A 536 -49.17 -9.89 -26.06
CA ALA A 536 -49.53 -9.97 -24.66
C ALA A 536 -49.60 -8.56 -24.07
N VAL A 537 -50.68 -8.27 -23.36
CA VAL A 537 -50.95 -6.98 -22.73
C VAL A 537 -49.78 -6.62 -21.80
N SER A 538 -49.31 -5.37 -21.88
CA SER A 538 -48.28 -4.84 -21.00
C SER A 538 -48.63 -5.10 -19.53
N GLN A 539 -47.67 -5.59 -18.74
CA GLN A 539 -47.83 -5.74 -17.28
C GLN A 539 -48.01 -4.40 -16.56
N ILE A 540 -47.75 -3.29 -17.24
CA ILE A 540 -47.72 -1.98 -16.63
C ILE A 540 -49.02 -1.26 -16.94
N PRO A 541 -49.76 -0.78 -15.91
CA PRO A 541 -50.99 -0.04 -16.10
C PRO A 541 -50.79 1.13 -17.07
N GLU A 542 -51.78 1.42 -17.91
CA GLU A 542 -51.78 2.59 -18.79
C GLU A 542 -51.67 3.91 -17.99
N THR A 543 -52.16 3.88 -16.74
CA THR A 543 -52.04 4.95 -15.74
C THR A 543 -50.66 5.08 -15.10
N SER A 544 -49.69 4.24 -15.48
CA SER A 544 -48.32 4.29 -14.97
C SER A 544 -47.65 5.62 -15.32
N PRO A 545 -47.08 6.34 -14.34
CA PRO A 545 -46.32 7.56 -14.61
C PRO A 545 -45.08 7.30 -15.47
N PHE A 546 -44.67 6.02 -15.59
CA PHE A 546 -43.51 5.54 -16.34
C PHE A 546 -43.83 5.05 -17.76
N ALA A 547 -45.08 5.13 -18.23
CA ALA A 547 -45.46 4.76 -19.59
C ALA A 547 -44.53 5.29 -20.71
N PRO A 548 -43.93 6.51 -20.64
CA PRO A 548 -42.99 6.99 -21.66
C PRO A 548 -41.69 6.18 -21.81
N PHE A 549 -41.34 5.31 -20.85
CA PHE A 549 -40.19 4.39 -20.94
C PHE A 549 -40.53 3.05 -21.61
N TYR A 550 -41.78 2.86 -22.05
CA TYR A 550 -42.27 1.63 -22.64
C TYR A 550 -42.72 1.85 -24.09
N PRO A 551 -42.59 0.83 -24.97
CA PRO A 551 -43.09 0.91 -26.34
C PRO A 551 -44.61 1.12 -26.35
N SER A 552 -45.08 2.13 -27.09
CA SER A 552 -46.50 2.42 -27.27
C SER A 552 -47.27 1.37 -28.10
N ASN A 553 -46.58 0.35 -28.62
CA ASN A 553 -47.15 -0.71 -29.45
C ASN A 553 -47.80 -1.85 -28.65
N GLY A 554 -47.94 -1.69 -27.32
CA GLY A 554 -48.61 -2.66 -26.44
C GLY A 554 -47.90 -4.01 -26.28
N ARG A 555 -46.68 -4.19 -26.82
CA ARG A 555 -45.94 -5.44 -26.70
C ARG A 555 -45.43 -5.67 -25.28
N TYR A 556 -45.32 -6.94 -24.91
CA TYR A 556 -44.71 -7.36 -23.66
C TYR A 556 -43.22 -7.00 -23.62
N VAL A 557 -42.82 -6.22 -22.61
CA VAL A 557 -41.43 -5.79 -22.40
C VAL A 557 -40.76 -6.68 -21.35
N LEU A 558 -39.63 -7.28 -21.71
CA LEU A 558 -38.76 -7.93 -20.74
C LEU A 558 -38.16 -6.89 -19.79
N THR A 559 -38.07 -7.23 -18.51
CA THR A 559 -37.58 -6.33 -17.44
C THR A 559 -36.37 -6.91 -16.72
N ILE A 560 -35.66 -6.10 -15.94
CA ILE A 560 -34.46 -6.54 -15.21
C ILE A 560 -34.78 -7.71 -14.27
N GLU A 561 -36.00 -7.81 -13.73
CA GLU A 561 -36.42 -8.99 -12.96
C GLU A 561 -36.39 -10.29 -13.81
N HIS A 562 -36.80 -10.23 -15.08
CA HIS A 562 -36.70 -11.38 -15.98
C HIS A 562 -35.24 -11.79 -16.20
N ALA A 563 -34.33 -10.82 -16.35
CA ALA A 563 -32.89 -11.10 -16.46
C ALA A 563 -32.33 -11.76 -15.18
N CYS A 564 -32.69 -11.24 -14.00
CA CYS A 564 -32.31 -11.82 -12.72
C CYS A 564 -32.82 -13.25 -12.57
N ARG A 565 -34.09 -13.51 -12.91
CA ARG A 565 -34.70 -14.85 -12.83
C ARG A 565 -34.08 -15.85 -13.80
N ILE A 566 -33.84 -15.46 -15.05
CA ILE A 566 -33.14 -16.31 -16.02
C ILE A 566 -31.73 -16.62 -15.53
N TYR A 567 -31.03 -15.64 -14.97
CA TYR A 567 -29.73 -15.87 -14.35
C TYR A 567 -29.82 -16.88 -13.19
N GLU A 568 -30.73 -16.65 -12.24
CA GLU A 568 -30.89 -17.43 -11.01
C GLU A 568 -31.41 -18.86 -11.24
N GLN A 569 -32.38 -19.05 -12.13
CA GLN A 569 -33.10 -20.32 -12.33
C GLN A 569 -32.59 -21.17 -13.49
N LYS A 570 -31.97 -20.57 -14.51
CA LYS A 570 -31.55 -21.25 -15.75
C LYS A 570 -30.04 -21.20 -15.97
N ILE A 571 -29.40 -20.07 -15.73
CA ILE A 571 -27.94 -19.92 -15.95
C ILE A 571 -27.12 -20.49 -14.78
N ILE A 572 -27.46 -20.20 -13.51
CA ILE A 572 -26.71 -20.71 -12.34
C ILE A 572 -26.62 -22.25 -12.31
N PRO A 573 -27.71 -23.03 -12.56
CA PRO A 573 -27.60 -24.49 -12.60
C PRO A 573 -26.65 -24.97 -13.70
N GLN A 574 -26.76 -24.40 -14.90
CA GLN A 574 -25.88 -24.72 -16.03
C GLN A 574 -24.41 -24.35 -15.74
N LEU A 575 -24.15 -23.19 -15.14
CA LEU A 575 -22.80 -22.83 -14.68
C LEU A 575 -22.28 -23.80 -13.61
N SER A 576 -23.14 -24.30 -12.72
CA SER A 576 -22.77 -25.28 -11.70
C SER A 576 -22.47 -26.67 -12.30
N GLU A 577 -23.07 -27.02 -13.44
CA GLU A 577 -22.75 -28.22 -14.20
C GLU A 577 -21.41 -28.09 -14.93
N LEU A 578 -21.19 -26.97 -15.62
CA LEU A 578 -20.06 -26.71 -16.53
C LEU A 578 -18.75 -26.37 -15.81
N TYR A 579 -18.81 -25.63 -14.70
CA TYR A 579 -17.66 -25.06 -14.00
C TYR A 579 -17.62 -25.63 -12.56
N PRO A 580 -16.81 -26.66 -12.27
CA PRO A 580 -16.73 -27.27 -10.93
C PRO A 580 -16.39 -26.27 -9.82
N GLU A 581 -15.61 -25.23 -10.12
CA GLU A 581 -15.28 -24.11 -9.24
C GLU A 581 -16.50 -23.26 -8.85
N PHE A 582 -17.59 -23.33 -9.62
CA PHE A 582 -18.87 -22.67 -9.34
C PHE A 582 -19.70 -23.41 -8.28
N ARG A 583 -19.46 -24.73 -8.10
CA ARG A 583 -20.08 -25.54 -7.03
C ARG A 583 -19.50 -25.22 -5.66
N GLN A 584 -18.23 -24.79 -5.61
CA GLN A 584 -17.65 -24.25 -4.39
C GLN A 584 -18.08 -22.78 -4.25
N PRO A 585 -18.72 -22.35 -3.13
CA PRO A 585 -19.16 -20.97 -2.93
C PRO A 585 -17.98 -20.02 -2.61
N THR A 586 -16.91 -20.10 -3.39
CA THR A 586 -15.79 -19.17 -3.31
C THR A 586 -16.26 -17.76 -3.72
N ARG A 587 -15.68 -16.75 -3.08
CA ARG A 587 -16.29 -15.41 -2.97
C ARG A 587 -16.48 -14.62 -4.27
N ASN A 588 -15.98 -15.09 -5.42
CA ASN A 588 -15.79 -14.29 -6.63
C ASN A 588 -16.49 -14.85 -7.88
N VAL A 589 -16.76 -16.15 -7.96
CA VAL A 589 -17.18 -16.80 -9.22
C VAL A 589 -18.57 -16.31 -9.66
N GLN A 590 -19.53 -16.18 -8.74
CA GLN A 590 -20.90 -15.76 -9.08
C GLN A 590 -21.10 -14.24 -9.28
N LYS A 591 -20.03 -13.46 -9.44
CA LYS A 591 -20.08 -12.01 -9.16
C LYS A 591 -19.49 -11.09 -10.22
N PHE A 592 -20.26 -10.07 -10.58
CA PHE A 592 -19.97 -9.09 -11.64
C PHE A 592 -19.44 -7.76 -11.09
N LYS A 593 -18.68 -7.04 -11.91
CA LYS A 593 -18.25 -5.65 -11.64
C LYS A 593 -19.30 -4.65 -12.13
N CYS A 594 -19.31 -3.46 -11.50
CA CYS A 594 -20.18 -2.35 -11.88
C CYS A 594 -19.47 -1.37 -12.85
N PRO A 595 -20.08 -1.01 -14.00
CA PRO A 595 -19.51 -0.03 -14.93
C PRO A 595 -19.53 1.42 -14.41
N GLY A 596 -20.33 1.74 -13.39
CA GLY A 596 -20.32 3.07 -12.75
C GLY A 596 -19.20 3.30 -11.73
N CYS A 597 -18.60 2.23 -11.18
CA CYS A 597 -17.58 2.30 -10.13
C CYS A 597 -16.17 2.60 -10.66
N LYS A 598 -15.87 3.88 -10.94
CA LYS A 598 -14.54 4.37 -11.40
C LYS A 598 -13.32 3.96 -10.54
N ARG A 599 -13.51 3.44 -9.33
CA ARG A 599 -12.44 3.07 -8.38
C ARG A 599 -12.16 1.56 -8.43
N ASN A 600 -10.96 1.21 -8.92
CA ASN A 600 -10.49 -0.18 -9.05
C ASN A 600 -10.08 -0.82 -7.72
N ASP A 601 -9.76 -0.01 -6.70
CA ASP A 601 -9.16 -0.40 -5.42
C ASP A 601 -10.09 -1.19 -4.50
N VAL A 602 -11.42 -1.12 -4.71
CA VAL A 602 -12.35 -2.09 -4.13
C VAL A 602 -13.43 -2.44 -5.17
N SER A 603 -13.08 -3.24 -6.17
CA SER A 603 -14.10 -3.90 -6.99
C SER A 603 -14.87 -4.92 -6.14
N LYS A 604 -15.87 -4.44 -5.40
CA LYS A 604 -16.92 -5.26 -4.80
C LYS A 604 -17.66 -5.91 -5.96
N GLN A 605 -17.15 -7.04 -6.43
CA GLN A 605 -17.92 -7.92 -7.29
C GLN A 605 -19.20 -8.28 -6.50
N ARG A 606 -20.35 -8.23 -7.16
CA ARG A 606 -21.68 -8.44 -6.58
C ARG A 606 -22.38 -9.56 -7.34
N THR A 607 -23.21 -10.37 -6.67
CA THR A 607 -24.10 -11.30 -7.41
C THR A 607 -24.97 -10.49 -8.38
N PHE A 608 -25.50 -11.10 -9.43
CA PHE A 608 -26.22 -10.38 -10.49
C PHE A 608 -27.33 -9.46 -9.93
N ARG A 609 -28.16 -9.95 -9.02
CA ARG A 609 -29.19 -9.14 -8.32
C ARG A 609 -28.59 -8.06 -7.40
N GLN A 610 -27.55 -8.37 -6.63
CA GLN A 610 -26.84 -7.37 -5.79
C GLN A 610 -26.20 -6.25 -6.62
N LEU A 611 -25.77 -6.54 -7.85
CA LEU A 611 -25.25 -5.55 -8.78
C LEU A 611 -26.35 -4.57 -9.20
N MET A 612 -27.54 -5.06 -9.55
CA MET A 612 -28.68 -4.20 -9.91
C MET A 612 -29.12 -3.32 -8.73
N ASN A 613 -29.17 -3.86 -7.50
CA ASN A 613 -29.44 -3.08 -6.28
C ASN A 613 -28.43 -1.93 -6.13
N HIS A 614 -27.14 -2.25 -6.23
CA HIS A 614 -26.06 -1.27 -6.13
C HIS A 614 -26.11 -0.19 -7.23
N ILE A 615 -26.45 -0.56 -8.47
CA ILE A 615 -26.60 0.40 -9.56
C ILE A 615 -27.72 1.39 -9.26
N ARG A 616 -28.87 0.92 -8.78
CA ARG A 616 -29.94 1.81 -8.29
C ARG A 616 -29.44 2.74 -7.19
N GLU A 617 -28.79 2.18 -6.17
CA GLU A 617 -28.44 2.89 -4.93
C GLU A 617 -27.30 3.90 -5.06
N ASP A 618 -26.25 3.55 -5.82
CA ASP A 618 -25.03 4.36 -5.91
C ASP A 618 -24.92 5.13 -7.25
N HIS A 619 -25.62 4.70 -8.31
CA HIS A 619 -25.43 5.22 -9.66
C HIS A 619 -26.69 5.82 -10.31
N ALA A 620 -27.88 5.34 -9.99
CA ALA A 620 -29.15 5.92 -10.46
C ALA A 620 -29.63 7.12 -9.61
N THR A 621 -28.83 7.58 -8.64
CA THR A 621 -29.17 8.71 -7.77
C THR A 621 -29.23 10.07 -8.49
N THR A 622 -28.62 10.16 -9.66
CA THR A 622 -28.60 11.34 -10.55
C THR A 622 -29.09 11.01 -11.96
N ILE A 623 -29.42 12.04 -12.76
CA ILE A 623 -29.60 11.90 -14.21
C ILE A 623 -28.32 11.35 -14.87
N GLY A 624 -28.50 10.70 -16.01
CA GLY A 624 -27.43 10.07 -16.79
C GLY A 624 -27.69 8.59 -17.03
N ASP A 625 -26.66 7.89 -17.48
CA ASP A 625 -26.62 6.49 -17.93
C ASP A 625 -27.53 5.54 -17.15
N PHE A 626 -27.43 5.54 -15.82
CA PHE A 626 -28.12 4.58 -14.95
C PHE A 626 -29.53 4.99 -14.52
N GLN A 627 -30.06 6.14 -14.96
CA GLN A 627 -31.33 6.71 -14.47
C GLN A 627 -32.54 5.78 -14.64
N VAL A 628 -32.53 4.85 -15.60
CA VAL A 628 -33.61 3.86 -15.82
C VAL A 628 -33.80 2.94 -14.61
N PHE A 629 -32.77 2.73 -13.78
CA PHE A 629 -32.89 1.92 -12.56
C PHE A 629 -33.70 2.60 -11.44
N ARG A 630 -33.98 3.91 -11.54
CA ARG A 630 -34.88 4.62 -10.60
C ARG A 630 -36.32 4.12 -10.65
N LEU A 631 -36.74 3.55 -11.79
CA LEU A 631 -38.09 3.02 -11.97
C LEU A 631 -38.43 1.92 -10.95
N ALA A 632 -37.42 1.22 -10.40
CA ALA A 632 -37.59 0.22 -9.34
C ALA A 632 -38.02 0.79 -7.96
N GLY A 633 -38.10 2.13 -7.83
CA GLY A 633 -38.56 2.82 -6.63
C GLY A 633 -37.49 3.03 -5.56
N SER A 634 -37.85 3.85 -4.56
CA SER A 634 -36.96 4.27 -3.45
C SER A 634 -37.05 3.39 -2.20
N ARG A 635 -37.91 2.36 -2.20
CA ARG A 635 -38.09 1.45 -1.04
C ARG A 635 -36.82 0.66 -0.72
N THR A 636 -36.83 0.04 0.47
CA THR A 636 -35.74 -0.82 0.99
C THR A 636 -35.43 -2.00 0.07
N GLU A 637 -36.44 -2.53 -0.61
CA GLU A 637 -36.29 -3.52 -1.67
C GLU A 637 -36.72 -2.92 -3.02
N PRO A 638 -35.86 -2.97 -4.06
CA PRO A 638 -36.19 -2.43 -5.37
C PRO A 638 -36.96 -3.42 -6.25
N TYR A 639 -38.01 -2.93 -6.90
CA TYR A 639 -38.89 -3.74 -7.75
C TYR A 639 -38.44 -3.69 -9.21
N PHE A 640 -37.53 -4.60 -9.60
CA PHE A 640 -37.02 -4.66 -10.98
C PHE A 640 -38.03 -5.16 -12.01
N CYS A 641 -39.24 -5.55 -11.59
CA CYS A 641 -40.36 -5.85 -12.49
C CYS A 641 -40.79 -4.66 -13.37
N VAL A 642 -40.44 -3.41 -12.98
CA VAL A 642 -40.75 -2.17 -13.72
C VAL A 642 -39.51 -1.42 -14.24
N VAL A 643 -38.37 -2.10 -14.37
CA VAL A 643 -37.19 -1.56 -15.08
C VAL A 643 -37.05 -2.31 -16.40
N PRO A 644 -37.21 -1.68 -17.59
CA PRO A 644 -37.00 -2.36 -18.87
C PRO A 644 -35.63 -3.02 -18.94
N TRP A 645 -35.55 -4.21 -19.53
CA TRP A 645 -34.28 -4.88 -19.79
C TRP A 645 -33.59 -4.17 -20.97
N PRO A 646 -32.45 -3.47 -20.77
CA PRO A 646 -31.71 -2.79 -21.84
C PRO A 646 -31.06 -3.80 -22.79
N LEU A 647 -30.65 -3.35 -23.99
CA LEU A 647 -29.94 -4.24 -24.92
C LEU A 647 -28.60 -4.71 -24.34
N ASN A 648 -27.88 -3.81 -23.68
CA ASN A 648 -26.64 -4.07 -22.98
C ASN A 648 -26.84 -3.99 -21.45
N LEU A 649 -26.63 -5.08 -20.73
CA LEU A 649 -26.75 -5.08 -19.27
C LEU A 649 -25.57 -4.35 -18.63
N PRO A 650 -25.78 -3.55 -17.56
CA PRO A 650 -24.72 -2.82 -16.86
C PRO A 650 -23.88 -3.73 -15.95
N ALA A 651 -23.37 -4.83 -16.49
CA ALA A 651 -22.60 -5.84 -15.79
C ALA A 651 -21.30 -6.11 -16.55
N LEU A 652 -20.19 -5.95 -15.84
CA LEU A 652 -18.84 -6.18 -16.36
C LEU A 652 -18.25 -7.47 -15.80
N THR A 653 -17.44 -8.15 -16.61
CA THR A 653 -16.64 -9.30 -16.16
C THR A 653 -15.48 -8.86 -15.25
N ASP A 654 -14.88 -9.80 -14.56
CA ASP A 654 -13.64 -9.65 -13.79
C ASP A 654 -12.44 -9.18 -14.63
N LYS A 655 -12.36 -9.60 -15.90
CA LYS A 655 -11.36 -9.13 -16.86
C LYS A 655 -11.62 -7.70 -17.37
N GLN A 656 -12.88 -7.22 -17.35
CA GLN A 656 -13.23 -5.86 -17.80
C GLN A 656 -12.93 -4.77 -16.75
N LYS A 657 -12.70 -3.54 -17.23
CA LYS A 657 -12.44 -2.33 -16.43
C LYS A 657 -13.67 -1.44 -16.38
N SER A 658 -13.91 -0.80 -15.23
CA SER A 658 -15.00 0.17 -15.06
C SER A 658 -14.63 1.49 -15.73
N THR A 659 -15.45 1.95 -16.68
CA THR A 659 -15.27 3.23 -17.39
C THR A 659 -15.89 4.40 -16.63
N GLY A 660 -16.81 4.12 -15.71
CA GLY A 660 -17.61 5.12 -15.01
C GLY A 660 -18.82 5.63 -15.77
N GLY A 661 -19.20 4.93 -16.85
CA GLY A 661 -20.40 5.18 -17.65
C GLY A 661 -20.90 3.87 -18.26
N TRP A 662 -22.12 3.88 -18.78
CA TRP A 662 -22.79 2.72 -19.36
C TRP A 662 -23.75 3.16 -20.47
N ASP A 663 -23.61 2.52 -21.63
CA ASP A 663 -24.54 2.68 -22.74
C ASP A 663 -25.47 1.46 -22.77
N ALA A 664 -26.77 1.72 -22.62
CA ALA A 664 -27.85 0.73 -22.62
C ALA A 664 -28.12 0.12 -24.01
N ASP A 665 -27.81 0.88 -25.06
CA ASP A 665 -28.14 0.58 -26.46
C ASP A 665 -26.91 0.17 -27.29
N ALA A 666 -25.69 0.40 -26.76
CA ALA A 666 -24.45 -0.11 -27.33
C ALA A 666 -24.56 -1.60 -27.67
N GLN A 667 -24.19 -1.96 -28.91
CA GLN A 667 -23.99 -3.35 -29.32
C GLN A 667 -22.74 -3.88 -28.61
N PRO A 668 -22.82 -4.78 -27.61
CA PRO A 668 -21.65 -5.14 -26.84
C PRO A 668 -20.79 -6.15 -27.62
N GLU A 669 -19.53 -5.79 -27.86
CA GLU A 669 -18.46 -6.79 -27.85
C GLU A 669 -18.26 -7.28 -26.41
N TYR A 670 -19.10 -8.24 -25.98
CA TYR A 670 -18.61 -9.25 -25.05
C TYR A 670 -17.60 -10.10 -25.85
N GLY A 671 -16.40 -9.54 -26.05
CA GLY A 671 -15.32 -10.06 -26.89
C GLY A 671 -14.26 -10.76 -26.05
N SER A 672 -13.65 -11.82 -26.63
CA SER A 672 -12.58 -12.57 -25.97
C SER A 672 -11.41 -11.65 -25.65
N ILE A 673 -10.95 -11.68 -24.40
CA ILE A 673 -9.74 -10.98 -23.99
C ILE A 673 -8.57 -11.92 -24.25
N ASP A 674 -7.65 -11.45 -25.10
CA ASP A 674 -6.45 -12.15 -25.56
C ASP A 674 -5.68 -12.80 -24.39
N THR A 675 -5.79 -14.12 -24.28
CA THR A 675 -5.31 -14.94 -23.14
C THR A 675 -3.85 -15.37 -23.27
N SER A 676 -3.06 -14.70 -24.11
CA SER A 676 -1.68 -15.07 -24.47
C SER A 676 -0.61 -14.92 -23.36
N SER A 677 -0.98 -14.81 -22.08
CA SER A 677 -0.06 -14.46 -20.99
C SER A 677 -0.04 -15.40 -19.76
N GLU A 678 -0.77 -16.52 -19.74
CA GLU A 678 -0.71 -17.48 -18.62
C GLU A 678 0.11 -18.73 -18.96
N GLN A 679 1.24 -18.94 -18.26
CA GLN A 679 2.12 -20.10 -18.41
C GLN A 679 1.57 -21.36 -17.72
N PRO A 680 1.91 -22.58 -18.20
CA PRO A 680 1.44 -23.82 -17.59
C PRO A 680 2.14 -24.11 -16.25
N GLN A 681 1.38 -24.56 -15.25
CA GLN A 681 1.95 -25.13 -14.02
C GLN A 681 2.25 -26.62 -14.23
N ASP A 682 3.55 -26.97 -14.32
CA ASP A 682 4.00 -28.36 -14.33
C ASP A 682 4.09 -28.93 -12.90
N ARG A 683 3.84 -30.24 -12.77
CA ARG A 683 3.77 -30.95 -11.49
C ARG A 683 5.16 -31.13 -10.86
N LEU A 684 5.50 -30.31 -9.86
CA LEU A 684 6.73 -30.46 -9.06
C LEU A 684 6.59 -31.46 -7.90
N GLN A 685 7.70 -32.13 -7.60
CA GLN A 685 7.84 -33.09 -6.48
C GLN A 685 8.26 -32.33 -5.21
N SER A 686 7.79 -32.77 -4.03
CA SER A 686 8.07 -32.10 -2.74
C SER A 686 9.58 -31.99 -2.45
N ALA A 687 9.99 -30.81 -1.95
CA ALA A 687 11.36 -30.50 -1.48
C ALA A 687 11.93 -31.53 -0.49
N PHE A 688 11.04 -32.18 0.27
CA PHE A 688 11.37 -33.10 1.35
C PHE A 688 11.11 -34.57 0.98
N ALA A 689 10.64 -34.87 -0.24
CA ALA A 689 10.46 -36.23 -0.70
C ALA A 689 11.82 -36.93 -0.94
N ARG A 690 11.95 -38.18 -0.46
CA ARG A 690 13.13 -39.05 -0.65
C ARG A 690 14.42 -38.63 0.06
N LYS A 691 14.34 -37.81 1.12
CA LYS A 691 15.48 -37.49 1.98
C LYS A 691 15.29 -38.08 3.37
N ASP A 692 16.17 -39.00 3.75
CA ASP A 692 16.26 -39.54 5.11
C ASP A 692 16.75 -38.45 6.07
N VAL A 693 16.19 -38.41 7.28
CA VAL A 693 16.60 -37.41 8.26
C VAL A 693 17.83 -37.89 9.01
N CYS A 694 18.90 -37.10 8.91
CA CYS A 694 20.11 -37.22 9.71
C CYS A 694 19.73 -37.39 11.20
N ALA A 695 20.34 -38.36 11.89
CA ALA A 695 20.10 -38.51 13.33
C ALA A 695 20.61 -37.26 14.07
N PRO A 696 19.98 -36.83 15.18
CA PRO A 696 20.48 -35.66 15.92
C PRO A 696 21.95 -35.86 16.34
N GLU A 697 22.31 -37.08 16.74
CA GLU A 697 23.67 -37.54 17.06
C GLU A 697 24.71 -37.35 15.93
N SER A 698 24.27 -37.15 14.68
CA SER A 698 25.16 -36.89 13.53
C SER A 698 25.41 -35.39 13.27
N LEU A 699 24.76 -34.50 14.01
CA LEU A 699 25.08 -33.08 14.01
C LEU A 699 26.26 -32.79 14.96
N PRO A 700 27.27 -32.00 14.54
CA PRO A 700 28.32 -31.55 15.45
C PRO A 700 27.72 -30.82 16.65
N GLU A 701 28.13 -31.23 17.86
CA GLU A 701 27.71 -30.63 19.13
C GLU A 701 26.18 -30.63 19.37
N ALA A 702 25.47 -31.64 18.87
CA ALA A 702 24.03 -31.80 19.08
C ALA A 702 23.65 -31.67 20.57
N THR A 703 22.65 -30.83 20.85
CA THR A 703 22.19 -30.57 22.22
C THR A 703 20.91 -31.31 22.58
N SER A 704 20.23 -31.91 21.60
CA SER A 704 19.09 -32.78 21.88
C SER A 704 19.52 -34.06 22.60
N LYS A 705 18.77 -34.45 23.63
CA LYS A 705 18.97 -35.71 24.36
C LYS A 705 18.43 -36.94 23.61
N GLY A 706 18.24 -36.83 22.29
CA GLY A 706 17.68 -37.84 21.42
C GLY A 706 16.48 -37.34 20.59
N PRO A 707 15.93 -38.19 19.71
CA PRO A 707 14.87 -37.80 18.76
C PRO A 707 13.49 -37.53 19.40
N THR A 708 13.34 -37.70 20.72
CA THR A 708 12.16 -37.26 21.50
C THR A 708 12.30 -35.87 22.13
N ASP A 709 13.50 -35.30 22.20
CA ASP A 709 13.76 -33.99 22.80
C ASP A 709 13.36 -32.87 21.83
N PHE A 710 12.09 -32.46 21.86
CA PHE A 710 11.54 -31.47 20.93
C PHE A 710 12.33 -30.15 20.94
N VAL A 711 12.65 -29.62 22.12
CA VAL A 711 13.30 -28.31 22.27
C VAL A 711 14.77 -28.39 21.84
N GLY A 712 15.47 -29.47 22.19
CA GLY A 712 16.82 -29.75 21.68
C GLY A 712 16.84 -29.86 20.15
N ASN A 713 15.89 -30.58 19.56
CA ASN A 713 15.80 -30.72 18.10
C ASN A 713 15.44 -29.41 17.39
N VAL A 714 14.64 -28.52 17.99
CA VAL A 714 14.43 -27.15 17.50
C VAL A 714 15.73 -26.34 17.54
N ARG A 715 16.48 -26.41 18.66
CA ARG A 715 17.76 -25.71 18.83
C ARG A 715 18.80 -26.15 17.80
N ASP A 716 18.96 -27.46 17.65
CA ASP A 716 19.96 -28.05 16.74
C ASP A 716 19.60 -27.73 15.27
N ALA A 717 18.32 -27.79 14.90
CA ALA A 717 17.85 -27.38 13.57
C ALA A 717 18.07 -25.88 13.29
N LEU A 718 17.85 -25.01 14.27
CA LEU A 718 18.08 -23.57 14.11
C LEU A 718 19.56 -23.24 13.97
N ARG A 719 20.44 -23.87 14.76
CA ARG A 719 21.90 -23.72 14.62
C ARG A 719 22.38 -24.06 13.21
N VAL A 720 21.85 -25.11 12.59
CA VAL A 720 22.18 -25.49 11.20
C VAL A 720 21.63 -24.49 10.17
N LEU A 721 20.53 -23.80 10.49
CA LEU A 721 19.89 -22.81 9.61
C LEU A 721 20.38 -21.36 9.82
N GLU A 722 21.14 -21.10 10.87
CA GLU A 722 21.85 -19.82 11.07
C GLU A 722 22.89 -19.62 9.96
N GLY A 723 23.11 -18.37 9.54
CA GLY A 723 24.00 -18.03 8.41
C GLY A 723 23.49 -18.39 7.00
N THR A 724 22.46 -19.24 6.83
CA THR A 724 21.97 -19.68 5.51
C THR A 724 21.33 -18.58 4.63
N GLY A 725 21.00 -17.42 5.19
CA GLY A 725 20.33 -16.34 4.47
C GLY A 725 18.89 -16.67 4.03
N LEU A 726 18.28 -17.72 4.59
CA LEU A 726 16.88 -18.07 4.40
C LEU A 726 15.95 -17.17 5.24
N SER A 727 14.76 -16.87 4.72
CA SER A 727 13.78 -16.06 5.46
C SER A 727 13.20 -16.82 6.66
N SER A 728 12.72 -16.08 7.67
CA SER A 728 12.18 -16.65 8.91
C SER A 728 11.08 -17.69 8.69
N GLN A 729 10.20 -17.46 7.71
CA GLN A 729 9.11 -18.35 7.34
C GLN A 729 9.60 -19.67 6.72
N ILE A 730 10.66 -19.61 5.90
CA ILE A 730 11.29 -20.79 5.29
C ILE A 730 12.06 -21.58 6.36
N ARG A 731 12.86 -20.88 7.21
CA ARG A 731 13.52 -21.50 8.38
C ARG A 731 12.49 -22.20 9.27
N SER A 732 11.36 -21.55 9.57
CA SER A 732 10.26 -22.11 10.36
C SER A 732 9.66 -23.39 9.77
N LYS A 733 9.45 -23.45 8.44
CA LYS A 733 8.99 -24.68 7.76
C LYS A 733 10.00 -25.81 7.85
N ILE A 734 11.29 -25.54 7.66
CA ILE A 734 12.34 -26.55 7.74
C ILE A 734 12.46 -27.09 9.18
N VAL A 735 12.48 -26.21 10.19
CA VAL A 735 12.50 -26.61 11.62
C VAL A 735 11.30 -27.49 11.95
N VAL A 736 10.08 -27.08 11.59
CA VAL A 736 8.87 -27.86 11.91
C VAL A 736 8.85 -29.24 11.25
N GLU A 737 9.26 -29.36 9.98
CA GLU A 737 9.32 -30.68 9.32
C GLU A 737 10.48 -31.54 9.82
N TYR A 738 11.62 -30.96 10.18
CA TYR A 738 12.73 -31.70 10.80
C TYR A 738 12.29 -32.32 12.12
N VAL A 739 11.70 -31.52 13.03
CA VAL A 739 11.30 -31.99 14.36
C VAL A 739 10.13 -32.98 14.28
N ASP A 740 9.13 -32.74 13.41
CA ASP A 740 8.03 -33.71 13.15
C ASP A 740 8.58 -35.08 12.72
N ARG A 741 9.61 -35.11 11.87
CA ARG A 741 10.23 -36.36 11.40
C ARG A 741 11.07 -37.04 12.48
N GLN A 742 11.83 -36.32 13.30
CA GLN A 742 12.58 -36.92 14.42
C GLN A 742 11.63 -37.60 15.42
N VAL A 743 10.56 -36.90 15.83
CA VAL A 743 9.59 -37.44 16.79
C VAL A 743 8.85 -38.66 16.22
N LYS A 744 8.55 -38.68 14.92
CA LYS A 744 8.00 -39.85 14.20
C LYS A 744 8.95 -41.04 14.17
N LYS A 745 10.25 -40.79 13.92
CA LYS A 745 11.30 -41.82 13.91
C LYS A 745 11.47 -42.47 15.29
N ALA A 746 11.37 -41.70 16.37
CA ALA A 746 11.52 -42.20 17.74
C ALA A 746 10.37 -43.10 18.21
N ASN A 747 9.12 -42.74 17.90
CA ASN A 747 7.95 -43.32 18.57
C ASN A 747 7.14 -44.32 17.73
N GLY A 748 7.48 -44.51 16.45
CA GLY A 748 6.77 -45.43 15.54
C GLY A 748 5.30 -45.05 15.24
N ARG A 749 4.84 -43.92 15.79
CA ARG A 749 3.53 -43.29 15.62
C ARG A 749 3.70 -41.78 15.69
N GLU A 750 2.64 -41.03 15.39
CA GLU A 750 2.56 -39.61 15.77
C GLU A 750 2.46 -39.49 17.29
N ALA A 751 3.59 -39.61 17.98
CA ALA A 751 3.75 -39.00 19.29
C ALA A 751 3.76 -37.49 19.07
N VAL A 752 3.00 -36.77 19.89
CA VAL A 752 2.74 -35.36 19.62
C VAL A 752 3.16 -34.52 20.82
N PRO A 753 4.03 -33.51 20.64
CA PRO A 753 4.50 -32.68 21.74
C PRO A 753 3.32 -31.92 22.36
N ASP A 754 3.32 -31.84 23.69
CA ASP A 754 2.28 -31.12 24.41
C ASP A 754 2.35 -29.61 24.15
N TRP A 755 1.17 -28.99 24.18
CA TRP A 755 0.95 -27.56 24.00
C TRP A 755 1.78 -26.69 24.95
N LEU A 756 1.99 -27.16 26.18
CA LEU A 756 2.75 -26.44 27.21
C LEU A 756 4.24 -26.32 26.82
N THR A 757 4.85 -27.38 26.28
CA THR A 757 6.26 -27.36 25.84
C THR A 757 6.48 -26.36 24.70
N LEU A 758 5.57 -26.29 23.72
CA LEU A 758 5.65 -25.25 22.69
C LEU A 758 5.52 -23.85 23.32
N ARG A 759 4.47 -23.63 24.12
CA ARG A 759 4.11 -22.30 24.63
C ARG A 759 5.12 -21.73 25.63
N PHE A 760 5.82 -22.57 26.38
CA PHE A 760 6.69 -22.12 27.47
C PHE A 760 8.18 -22.38 27.21
N GLU A 761 8.56 -23.56 26.72
CA GLU A 761 9.97 -23.93 26.58
C GLU A 761 10.57 -23.44 25.25
N VAL A 762 9.85 -23.64 24.14
CA VAL A 762 10.29 -23.13 22.82
C VAL A 762 10.23 -21.60 22.78
N ASP A 763 9.20 -20.99 23.39
CA ASP A 763 9.11 -19.53 23.51
C ASP A 763 10.27 -18.95 24.32
N ALA A 764 10.58 -19.51 25.51
CA ALA A 764 11.72 -19.07 26.31
C ALA A 764 13.06 -19.24 25.57
N PHE A 765 13.26 -20.36 24.86
CA PHE A 765 14.48 -20.61 24.09
C PHE A 765 14.65 -19.64 22.91
N LEU A 766 13.60 -19.39 22.11
CA LEU A 766 13.69 -18.42 21.00
C LEU A 766 13.91 -16.99 21.52
N MET A 767 13.39 -16.66 22.70
CA MET A 767 13.66 -15.37 23.35
C MET A 767 15.11 -15.25 23.84
N SER A 768 15.68 -16.28 24.47
CA SER A 768 17.07 -16.24 24.97
C SER A 768 18.12 -16.34 23.86
N SER A 769 17.76 -16.89 22.71
CA SER A 769 18.66 -17.06 21.54
C SER A 769 18.51 -15.97 20.47
N ASN A 770 17.76 -14.89 20.74
CA ASN A 770 17.48 -13.79 19.80
C ASN A 770 16.82 -14.22 18.46
N ASN A 771 16.32 -15.46 18.36
CA ASN A 771 15.61 -16.00 17.19
C ASN A 771 14.10 -15.73 17.26
N HIS A 772 13.73 -14.50 17.63
CA HIS A 772 12.34 -14.07 17.85
C HIS A 772 11.46 -14.10 16.59
N ASP A 773 12.05 -14.20 15.39
CA ASP A 773 11.37 -14.21 14.09
C ASP A 773 10.88 -15.60 13.66
N ILE A 774 11.33 -16.65 14.34
CA ILE A 774 10.98 -18.05 14.05
C ILE A 774 9.61 -18.38 14.66
N LEU A 775 8.74 -19.01 13.85
CA LEU A 775 7.31 -19.23 14.13
C LEU A 775 6.48 -17.95 14.33
N ASP A 776 7.10 -16.78 14.22
CA ASP A 776 6.46 -15.46 14.26
C ASP A 776 5.98 -15.02 12.87
N LYS A 777 5.00 -14.09 12.82
CA LYS A 777 4.41 -13.57 11.56
C LYS A 777 3.90 -14.70 10.65
N MET A 778 3.15 -15.62 11.23
CA MET A 778 2.50 -16.73 10.54
C MET A 778 0.99 -16.48 10.45
N CYS A 779 0.31 -17.12 9.50
CA CYS A 779 -1.16 -17.14 9.47
C CYS A 779 -1.69 -18.40 10.16
N CYS A 780 -2.88 -18.37 10.75
CA CYS A 780 -3.55 -19.57 11.24
C CYS A 780 -3.92 -20.50 10.07
N GLY A 781 -3.33 -21.69 10.01
CA GLY A 781 -3.56 -22.65 8.93
C GLY A 781 -5.00 -23.17 8.89
N VAL A 782 -5.60 -23.51 10.04
CA VAL A 782 -7.02 -23.92 10.15
C VAL A 782 -7.94 -22.84 9.61
N CYS A 783 -7.76 -21.57 10.02
CA CYS A 783 -8.56 -20.48 9.47
C CYS A 783 -8.30 -20.18 7.99
N ARG A 784 -7.10 -20.47 7.47
CA ARG A 784 -6.78 -20.32 6.04
C ARG A 784 -7.36 -21.45 5.18
N LYS A 785 -7.42 -22.68 5.70
CA LYS A 785 -8.11 -23.83 5.08
C LYS A 785 -9.63 -23.72 5.19
N ALA A 786 -10.16 -23.17 6.29
CA ALA A 786 -11.58 -22.93 6.50
C ALA A 786 -12.09 -21.75 5.64
N THR A 787 -12.30 -22.04 4.35
CA THR A 787 -12.83 -21.14 3.32
C THR A 787 -14.16 -20.48 3.70
N ASP A 788 -14.94 -21.11 4.58
CA ASP A 788 -16.27 -20.71 5.04
C ASP A 788 -16.36 -19.31 5.68
N GLY A 789 -15.31 -18.87 6.38
CA GLY A 789 -15.27 -17.53 6.98
C GLY A 789 -16.46 -17.18 7.90
N LYS A 790 -17.10 -18.16 8.55
CA LYS A 790 -18.28 -17.97 9.40
C LYS A 790 -17.93 -17.27 10.72
N THR A 791 -16.75 -17.51 11.29
CA THR A 791 -16.24 -16.75 12.44
C THR A 791 -15.61 -15.42 11.97
N ARG A 792 -16.07 -14.28 12.53
CA ARG A 792 -15.55 -12.94 12.16
C ARG A 792 -14.05 -12.81 12.50
N GLY A 793 -13.60 -13.40 13.62
CA GLY A 793 -12.19 -13.36 14.03
C GLY A 793 -11.23 -14.13 13.10
N GLY A 794 -11.62 -15.31 12.63
CA GLY A 794 -10.72 -16.19 11.86
C GLY A 794 -10.20 -15.61 10.54
N LYS A 795 -10.94 -14.69 9.91
CA LYS A 795 -10.54 -14.08 8.61
C LYS A 795 -9.26 -13.26 8.68
N ASN A 796 -8.98 -12.65 9.83
CA ASN A 796 -7.75 -11.86 10.00
C ASN A 796 -6.58 -12.82 10.13
N TYR A 797 -6.62 -13.76 11.08
CA TYR A 797 -5.58 -14.79 11.26
C TYR A 797 -5.35 -15.67 10.03
N ALA A 798 -6.35 -15.88 9.16
CA ALA A 798 -6.19 -16.60 7.90
C ALA A 798 -5.28 -15.89 6.86
N ARG A 799 -5.20 -14.56 6.93
CA ARG A 799 -4.69 -13.69 5.85
C ARG A 799 -3.54 -12.79 6.28
N MET A 800 -3.62 -12.30 7.51
CA MET A 800 -2.63 -11.42 8.12
C MET A 800 -1.67 -12.29 8.93
N PRO A 801 -0.35 -12.15 8.71
CA PRO A 801 0.65 -12.60 9.67
C PRO A 801 0.35 -12.06 11.07
N SER A 802 0.24 -12.96 12.04
CA SER A 802 0.05 -12.67 13.46
C SER A 802 1.26 -13.10 14.26
N SER A 803 1.41 -12.57 15.48
CA SER A 803 2.48 -13.03 16.38
C SER A 803 2.27 -14.48 16.79
N ARG A 804 3.33 -15.18 17.18
CA ARG A 804 3.19 -16.54 17.72
C ARG A 804 2.23 -16.56 18.93
N ALA A 805 2.33 -15.60 19.84
CA ALA A 805 1.45 -15.50 21.01
C ALA A 805 -0.01 -15.21 20.62
N GLU A 806 -0.23 -14.32 19.65
CA GLU A 806 -1.56 -14.08 19.06
C GLU A 806 -2.17 -15.34 18.44
N LEU A 807 -1.39 -16.11 17.67
CA LEU A 807 -1.84 -17.37 17.09
C LEU A 807 -2.12 -18.43 18.14
N ILE A 808 -1.27 -18.55 19.17
CA ILE A 808 -1.46 -19.44 20.32
C ILE A 808 -2.77 -19.09 21.03
N ARG A 809 -3.03 -17.81 21.30
CA ARG A 809 -4.27 -17.30 21.90
C ARG A 809 -5.47 -17.53 20.99
N HIS A 810 -5.36 -17.26 19.69
CA HIS A 810 -6.42 -17.47 18.71
C HIS A 810 -6.79 -18.96 18.59
N PHE A 811 -5.80 -19.85 18.47
CA PHE A 811 -6.02 -21.28 18.37
C PHE A 811 -6.63 -21.84 19.67
N GLY A 812 -6.04 -21.43 20.80
CA GLY A 812 -6.51 -21.73 22.16
C GLY A 812 -7.87 -21.13 22.54
N THR A 813 -8.52 -20.32 21.71
CA THR A 813 -9.86 -19.76 21.94
C THR A 813 -10.88 -20.12 20.86
N HIS A 814 -10.45 -20.35 19.61
CA HIS A 814 -11.35 -20.60 18.48
C HIS A 814 -11.28 -22.01 17.90
N HIS A 815 -10.23 -22.78 18.19
CA HIS A 815 -10.00 -24.15 17.67
C HIS A 815 -9.86 -25.19 18.80
N GLN A 816 -10.41 -24.90 19.98
CA GLN A 816 -10.21 -25.66 21.22
C GLN A 816 -10.54 -27.16 21.15
N SER A 817 -11.42 -27.58 20.24
CA SER A 817 -11.86 -28.98 20.11
C SER A 817 -10.79 -29.96 19.60
N ASN A 818 -9.57 -29.51 19.28
CA ASN A 818 -8.50 -30.33 18.71
C ASN A 818 -7.15 -30.25 19.47
N ILE A 819 -7.12 -29.70 20.69
CA ILE A 819 -5.86 -29.28 21.36
C ILE A 819 -4.93 -30.42 21.82
N GLN A 820 -5.34 -31.69 21.76
CA GLN A 820 -4.46 -32.81 22.18
C GLN A 820 -3.29 -33.10 21.22
N THR A 821 -3.21 -32.45 20.06
CA THR A 821 -2.12 -32.67 19.08
C THR A 821 -1.63 -31.37 18.44
N TRP A 822 -0.30 -31.25 18.28
CA TRP A 822 0.41 -30.36 17.34
C TRP A 822 -0.30 -30.36 15.99
N PRO A 823 -1.04 -29.29 15.66
CA PRO A 823 -1.66 -29.21 14.37
C PRO A 823 -0.57 -28.70 13.42
N LYS A 824 -0.18 -29.52 12.42
CA LYS A 824 0.51 -28.99 11.21
C LYS A 824 -0.26 -27.83 10.57
N ASP A 825 -1.55 -27.75 10.89
CA ASP A 825 -2.50 -26.73 10.49
C ASP A 825 -2.57 -25.51 11.44
N MET A 826 -1.81 -25.45 12.53
CA MET A 826 -1.81 -24.25 13.39
C MET A 826 -1.21 -23.06 12.62
N PHE A 827 -0.09 -23.29 11.96
CA PHE A 827 0.59 -22.30 11.13
C PHE A 827 0.33 -22.57 9.65
N THR A 828 0.22 -21.52 8.84
CA THR A 828 0.43 -21.67 7.40
C THR A 828 1.91 -21.55 7.12
N LEU A 829 2.53 -22.69 6.83
CA LEU A 829 3.91 -22.76 6.41
C LEU A 829 4.01 -22.53 4.88
N PRO A 830 5.13 -21.98 4.37
CA PRO A 830 5.43 -21.93 2.94
C PRO A 830 5.28 -23.28 2.23
N SER A 831 4.97 -23.23 0.92
CA SER A 831 4.88 -24.43 0.09
C SER A 831 6.26 -25.03 -0.16
N ASP A 832 6.29 -26.32 -0.47
CA ASP A 832 7.55 -27.02 -0.77
C ASP A 832 8.24 -26.45 -2.04
N GLU A 833 7.49 -25.84 -2.96
CA GLU A 833 8.05 -25.09 -4.10
C GLU A 833 8.75 -23.81 -3.65
N GLU A 834 8.16 -23.06 -2.70
CA GLU A 834 8.76 -21.86 -2.12
C GLU A 834 10.03 -22.20 -1.34
N VAL A 835 10.03 -23.32 -0.60
CA VAL A 835 11.23 -23.84 0.09
C VAL A 835 12.29 -24.26 -0.92
N THR A 836 11.95 -25.04 -1.94
CA THR A 836 12.90 -25.48 -2.98
C THR A 836 13.55 -24.28 -3.68
N ARG A 837 12.74 -23.27 -4.04
CA ARG A 837 13.21 -22.05 -4.69
C ARG A 837 14.11 -21.23 -3.77
N ALA A 838 13.78 -21.12 -2.49
CA ALA A 838 14.58 -20.40 -1.51
C ALA A 838 15.92 -21.09 -1.22
N LEU A 839 15.95 -22.43 -1.17
CA LEU A 839 17.17 -23.22 -1.01
C LEU A 839 18.11 -23.07 -2.20
N ARG A 840 17.62 -23.27 -3.44
CA ARG A 840 18.43 -23.03 -4.66
C ARG A 840 18.98 -21.61 -4.72
N ALA A 841 18.15 -20.61 -4.42
CA ALA A 841 18.60 -19.22 -4.37
C ALA A 841 19.60 -18.94 -3.23
N ALA A 842 19.67 -19.77 -2.18
CA ALA A 842 20.72 -19.69 -1.15
C ALA A 842 22.02 -20.38 -1.63
N GLU A 843 21.93 -21.56 -2.25
CA GLU A 843 23.06 -22.27 -2.87
C GLU A 843 23.74 -21.42 -3.96
N GLU A 844 22.97 -20.82 -4.86
CA GLU A 844 23.46 -19.92 -5.91
C GLU A 844 24.18 -18.69 -5.33
N ARG A 845 23.74 -18.18 -4.17
CA ARG A 845 24.38 -17.06 -3.46
C ARG A 845 25.62 -17.46 -2.68
N ALA A 846 25.74 -18.72 -2.23
CA ALA A 846 26.97 -19.24 -1.63
C ALA A 846 28.07 -19.44 -2.68
N GLY A 847 27.68 -19.78 -3.91
CA GLY A 847 28.59 -19.96 -5.05
C GLY A 847 29.44 -21.25 -4.96
N PRO A 848 30.07 -21.67 -6.06
CA PRO A 848 30.73 -22.99 -6.15
C PRO A 848 31.95 -23.17 -5.24
N ASN A 849 32.53 -22.07 -4.70
CA ASN A 849 33.66 -22.10 -3.78
C ASN A 849 33.29 -21.71 -2.33
N GLY A 850 32.01 -21.45 -2.04
CA GLY A 850 31.51 -21.03 -0.73
C GLY A 850 31.35 -22.18 0.26
N CYS A 851 32.44 -22.88 0.57
CA CYS A 851 32.41 -23.87 1.66
C CYS A 851 32.38 -23.12 3.00
N PHE A 852 31.29 -23.23 3.76
CA PHE A 852 31.17 -22.66 5.11
C PHE A 852 32.32 -23.17 6.01
N SER A 853 33.31 -22.30 6.24
CA SER A 853 34.46 -22.60 7.09
C SER A 853 34.12 -22.36 8.56
N TYR A 854 33.66 -23.39 9.26
CA TYR A 854 33.77 -23.42 10.72
C TYR A 854 35.24 -23.56 11.11
N GLY A 855 35.71 -22.73 12.04
CA GLY A 855 37.10 -22.72 12.49
C GLY A 855 37.41 -23.93 13.36
N GLY A 856 38.13 -24.91 12.81
CA GLY A 856 38.62 -26.10 13.51
C GLY A 856 39.63 -26.84 12.64
N GLN A 857 40.64 -27.47 13.25
CA GLN A 857 41.76 -28.11 12.53
C GLN A 857 41.32 -29.29 11.63
N PRO A 858 42.06 -29.59 10.54
CA PRO A 858 41.66 -30.61 9.59
C PRO A 858 41.92 -32.03 10.12
N ALA A 859 40.86 -32.83 10.24
CA ALA A 859 40.95 -34.27 10.44
C ALA A 859 39.84 -34.99 9.66
N ALA A 860 40.24 -36.03 8.91
CA ALA A 860 39.44 -37.05 8.24
C ALA A 860 38.27 -36.61 7.32
N GLU A 861 38.35 -37.07 6.08
CA GLU A 861 37.34 -36.96 5.03
C GLU A 861 36.05 -37.72 5.40
N ILE A 862 35.07 -37.01 5.99
CA ILE A 862 33.71 -37.52 6.21
C ILE A 862 32.79 -36.92 5.15
N GLN A 863 32.12 -37.79 4.40
CA GLN A 863 31.12 -37.38 3.40
C GLN A 863 29.98 -36.61 4.07
N LYS A 864 29.77 -35.35 3.66
CA LYS A 864 28.62 -34.56 4.11
C LYS A 864 27.32 -35.25 3.66
N PRO A 865 26.33 -35.46 4.54
CA PRO A 865 25.01 -35.86 4.11
C PRO A 865 24.34 -34.69 3.36
N PRO A 866 23.54 -34.95 2.31
CA PRO A 866 22.72 -33.92 1.70
C PRO A 866 21.58 -33.51 2.63
N ILE A 867 21.35 -32.20 2.77
CA ILE A 867 20.14 -31.59 3.38
C ILE A 867 18.90 -32.10 2.64
#